data_AF-A0A5C5W2X5-F1
#
_entry.id   AF-A0A5C5W2X5-F1
#
_cell.length_a   1.000
_cell.length_b   1.000
_cell.length_c   1.000
_cell.angle_alpha   90.00
_cell.angle_beta   90.00
_cell.angle_gamma   90.00
#
_symmetry.space_group_name_H-M   'P 1'
#
loop_
_entity.id
_entity.type
_entity.pdbx_description
1 polymer ?
#
loop_
_entity_poly.entity_id
_entity_poly.type
_entity_poly.pdbx_seq_one_letter_code
_entity_poly.pdbx_strand_id
1 'polypeptide(L)'
;MGPLMGIFRAHFDHSQFSTRFSRLAQRDRFDAGVLFVPAWFVWEHRSEIERALAENGVDAQGSDSTRFAYRHLRDHVAACAFFLSRGGIEITPPLIPTHSLSYFGQNVRRLYLTATLPSRYECIRTFGVDRADVVSPSGKIGAAQRLFAFAQGDLKETAYDQTRTMIDGHKACIIVPSKHAAERWEDIGTVYDSRTGHAGITAFADATDTRKLILAGIFDGIDLPGKACKVLVLDGIPRGACLHDRFVEDQLDSKNFRLSQTAGRLTQAIGRIFRSNTDHGVVILADKALQGWLRQPEHLAYLSELLQQQVLLGAAIRRSLDESGEKEGAYPDLMLKVIQGQKDWDDLYNAKLAEIATEKRPKEPSWGDGAARKEYDAWIHLWDGRHRPAADALNGLGNDLTEKDRGLAAWHFHWCGVAHLLEGDKHAAAIAFQQAANLKAMLGRPAPSGATAGAASLPPTISPQAKRSVVAAKGSLETAAKTVLERLQGNGGKNAEEHEQALCDLGSLLGLESGRPEKKADKKGPDVTWACPESNDAIGLEAKTQKTKPVVYKKRDIGQSLDSREWLRQNYAQSKHQMWMVGDLGDVVMQANPPSDLKVVTLESMIEVAQRLINVGRRIIVRPSGASLESATQEAFTYYGLLWPQVAESLEYRMAVDLQDNAVKDDEA
;
A
#
# COMPACT_ATOMS: atom_id res chain seq x y z
N MET A 1 2.03 27.34 -2.02
CA MET A 1 2.22 26.17 -1.14
C MET A 1 1.90 26.61 0.28
N GLY A 2 1.17 25.81 1.06
CA GLY A 2 0.88 26.17 2.46
C GLY A 2 2.13 26.07 3.37
N PRO A 3 2.11 26.65 4.58
CA PRO A 3 3.28 26.72 5.48
C PRO A 3 3.91 25.36 5.80
N LEU A 4 3.10 24.35 6.14
CA LEU A 4 3.58 22.98 6.41
C LEU A 4 4.31 22.36 5.23
N MET A 5 3.79 22.57 4.02
CA MET A 5 4.43 22.06 2.81
C MET A 5 5.81 22.69 2.60
N GLY A 6 5.98 23.97 2.98
CA GLY A 6 7.28 24.65 2.96
C GLY A 6 8.30 24.00 3.91
N ILE A 7 7.86 23.63 5.12
CA ILE A 7 8.68 22.90 6.10
C ILE A 7 9.07 21.53 5.53
N PHE A 8 8.10 20.75 5.05
CA PHE A 8 8.34 19.39 4.56
C PHE A 8 9.24 19.34 3.31
N ARG A 9 9.25 20.40 2.50
CA ARG A 9 10.12 20.52 1.32
C ARG A 9 11.60 20.38 1.68
N ALA A 10 12.03 20.90 2.84
CA ALA A 10 13.43 20.83 3.28
C ALA A 10 13.94 19.38 3.38
N HIS A 11 13.06 18.46 3.81
CA HIS A 11 13.35 17.03 3.82
C HIS A 11 13.26 16.42 2.41
N PHE A 12 12.13 16.62 1.74
CA PHE A 12 11.82 15.84 0.54
C PHE A 12 12.69 16.20 -0.66
N ASP A 13 13.10 17.46 -0.81
CA ASP A 13 13.96 17.89 -1.92
C ASP A 13 15.32 17.14 -1.94
N HIS A 14 15.78 16.69 -0.77
CA HIS A 14 17.03 15.93 -0.60
C HIS A 14 16.81 14.42 -0.38
N SER A 15 15.59 13.93 -0.57
CA SER A 15 15.23 12.52 -0.40
C SER A 15 14.97 11.84 -1.74
N GLN A 16 14.95 10.50 -1.75
CA GLN A 16 14.50 9.70 -2.89
C GLN A 16 13.04 9.99 -3.29
N PHE A 17 12.26 10.67 -2.45
CA PHE A 17 10.86 11.03 -2.70
C PHE A 17 10.68 12.43 -3.30
N SER A 18 11.76 13.13 -3.68
CA SER A 18 11.73 14.50 -4.23
C SER A 18 10.79 14.63 -5.44
N THR A 19 10.87 13.69 -6.39
CA THR A 19 9.99 13.66 -7.57
C THR A 19 8.51 13.53 -7.17
N ARG A 20 8.19 12.59 -6.27
CA ARG A 20 6.81 12.36 -5.79
C ARG A 20 6.29 13.56 -4.99
N PHE A 21 7.10 14.13 -4.11
CA PHE A 21 6.73 15.31 -3.34
C PHE A 21 6.46 16.51 -4.26
N SER A 22 7.31 16.72 -5.27
CA SER A 22 7.13 17.78 -6.27
C SER A 22 5.84 17.59 -7.07
N ARG A 23 5.48 16.35 -7.43
CA ARG A 23 4.19 16.05 -8.08
C ARG A 23 3.01 16.33 -7.17
N LEU A 24 3.06 15.90 -5.89
CA LEU A 24 2.02 16.18 -4.90
C LEU A 24 1.83 17.68 -4.64
N ALA A 25 2.90 18.47 -4.75
CA ALA A 25 2.85 19.92 -4.59
C ALA A 25 2.28 20.66 -5.82
N GLN A 26 2.20 20.02 -6.99
CA GLN A 26 1.68 20.58 -8.23
C GLN A 26 0.19 20.23 -8.41
N ARG A 27 -0.66 21.21 -8.72
CA ARG A 27 -2.12 21.00 -8.84
C ARG A 27 -2.54 20.22 -10.10
N ASP A 28 -1.74 20.27 -11.17
CA ASP A 28 -2.16 19.81 -12.50
C ASP A 28 -1.65 18.41 -12.88
N ARG A 29 -0.94 17.72 -11.97
CA ARG A 29 -0.41 16.37 -12.22
C ARG A 29 -1.05 15.35 -11.28
N PHE A 30 -1.35 14.16 -11.81
CA PHE A 30 -1.90 13.06 -11.02
C PHE A 30 -0.78 12.33 -10.27
N ASP A 31 -0.93 12.17 -8.96
CA ASP A 31 -0.16 11.25 -8.14
C ASP A 31 -1.08 10.72 -7.04
N ALA A 32 -1.43 9.42 -7.12
CA ALA A 32 -2.30 8.76 -6.16
C ALA A 32 -1.54 8.31 -4.91
N GLY A 33 -0.23 8.53 -4.80
CA GLY A 33 0.59 8.05 -3.69
C GLY A 33 0.32 8.78 -2.37
N VAL A 34 0.72 8.14 -1.28
CA VAL A 34 0.84 8.74 0.06
C VAL A 34 2.31 8.85 0.40
N LEU A 35 2.76 10.03 0.84
CA LEU A 35 4.08 10.21 1.44
C LEU A 35 3.97 10.25 2.95
N PHE A 36 4.85 9.53 3.63
CA PHE A 36 5.04 9.66 5.07
C PHE A 36 6.15 10.68 5.33
N VAL A 37 5.90 11.63 6.23
CA VAL A 37 6.95 12.55 6.72
C VAL A 37 7.67 11.86 7.86
N PRO A 38 8.99 11.63 7.78
CA PRO A 38 9.68 10.89 8.83
C PRO A 38 9.59 11.56 10.19
N ALA A 39 9.34 10.76 11.23
CA ALA A 39 9.02 11.28 12.55
C ALA A 39 10.20 11.98 13.25
N TRP A 40 11.46 11.64 12.93
CA TRP A 40 12.60 12.44 13.42
C TRP A 40 12.58 13.86 12.84
N PHE A 41 12.22 14.01 11.57
CA PHE A 41 12.12 15.31 10.92
C PHE A 41 10.98 16.13 11.54
N VAL A 42 9.83 15.48 11.78
CA VAL A 42 8.72 16.09 12.54
C VAL A 42 9.18 16.54 13.92
N TRP A 43 9.93 15.70 14.65
CA TRP A 43 10.46 16.06 15.96
C TRP A 43 11.46 17.23 15.90
N GLU A 44 12.36 17.27 14.92
CA GLU A 44 13.32 18.35 14.70
C GLU A 44 12.63 19.69 14.44
N HIS A 45 11.55 19.68 13.64
CA HIS A 45 10.79 20.87 13.25
C HIS A 45 9.49 21.09 14.03
N ARG A 46 9.28 20.38 15.14
CA ARG A 46 8.01 20.37 15.90
C ARG A 46 7.50 21.76 16.28
N SER A 47 8.40 22.65 16.70
CA SER A 47 8.04 24.03 17.09
C SER A 47 7.54 24.84 15.89
N GLU A 48 8.14 24.65 14.71
CA GLU A 48 7.71 25.32 13.48
C GLU A 48 6.36 24.77 12.99
N ILE A 49 6.17 23.45 13.10
CA ILE A 49 4.93 22.77 12.74
C ILE A 49 3.79 23.21 13.65
N GLU A 50 3.98 23.19 14.97
CA GLU A 50 2.99 23.63 15.97
C GLU A 50 2.59 25.09 15.77
N ARG A 51 3.58 25.97 15.53
CA ARG A 51 3.32 27.37 15.19
C ARG A 51 2.52 27.51 13.88
N ALA A 52 2.90 26.79 12.84
CA ALA A 52 2.20 26.81 11.56
C ALA A 52 0.75 26.32 11.69
N LEU A 53 0.49 25.29 12.51
CA LEU A 53 -0.86 24.81 12.81
C LEU A 53 -1.68 25.89 13.54
N ALA A 54 -1.14 26.46 14.62
CA ALA A 54 -1.82 27.49 15.41
C ALA A 54 -2.13 28.76 14.60
N GLU A 55 -1.16 29.29 13.86
CA GLU A 55 -1.31 30.53 13.06
C GLU A 55 -2.31 30.38 11.90
N ASN A 56 -2.57 29.15 11.45
CA ASN A 56 -3.50 28.87 10.35
C ASN A 56 -4.87 28.37 10.84
N GLY A 57 -5.19 28.56 12.13
CA GLY A 57 -6.55 28.44 12.66
C GLY A 57 -7.12 27.03 12.65
N VAL A 58 -6.28 26.01 12.85
CA VAL A 58 -6.76 24.61 12.96
C VAL A 58 -7.69 24.39 14.15
N ASP A 59 -7.62 25.27 15.16
CA ASP A 59 -8.48 25.29 16.35
C ASP A 59 -9.43 26.51 16.41
N ALA A 60 -9.47 27.32 15.35
CA ALA A 60 -10.33 28.49 15.26
C ALA A 60 -11.83 28.13 15.28
N GLN A 61 -12.66 29.06 15.74
CA GLN A 61 -14.12 28.93 15.60
C GLN A 61 -14.50 28.90 14.10
N GLY A 62 -15.33 27.93 13.70
CA GLY A 62 -15.69 27.69 12.31
C GLY A 62 -14.87 26.58 11.63
N SER A 63 -13.75 26.15 12.23
CA SER A 63 -12.93 25.02 11.74
C SER A 63 -13.35 23.68 12.39
N ASP A 64 -14.64 23.36 12.39
CA ASP A 64 -15.17 22.19 13.11
C ASP A 64 -14.56 20.86 12.65
N SER A 65 -14.10 20.76 11.40
CA SER A 65 -13.44 19.58 10.87
C SER A 65 -12.05 19.30 11.47
N THR A 66 -11.40 20.28 12.11
CA THR A 66 -10.05 20.14 12.67
C THR A 66 -9.98 20.46 14.15
N ARG A 67 -10.79 21.41 14.65
CA ARG A 67 -10.69 21.95 16.02
C ARG A 67 -10.82 20.89 17.10
N PHE A 68 -11.80 20.00 16.99
CA PHE A 68 -12.03 18.96 17.99
C PHE A 68 -10.93 17.91 17.99
N ALA A 69 -10.49 17.46 16.81
CA ALA A 69 -9.39 16.51 16.68
C ALA A 69 -8.09 17.12 17.22
N TYR A 70 -7.76 18.34 16.82
CA TYR A 70 -6.52 19.02 17.24
C TYR A 70 -6.43 19.21 18.75
N ARG A 71 -7.57 19.43 19.44
CA ARG A 71 -7.59 19.51 20.91
C ARG A 71 -7.01 18.25 21.58
N HIS A 72 -7.17 17.08 20.98
CA HIS A 72 -6.61 15.83 21.49
C HIS A 72 -5.15 15.60 21.08
N LEU A 73 -4.67 16.26 20.02
CA LEU A 73 -3.35 16.02 19.44
C LEU A 73 -2.30 17.08 19.81
N ARG A 74 -2.71 18.31 20.17
CA ARG A 74 -1.83 19.48 20.29
C ARG A 74 -0.65 19.29 21.25
N ASP A 75 -0.81 18.47 22.30
CA ASP A 75 0.23 18.21 23.30
C ASP A 75 1.09 16.98 22.94
N HIS A 76 0.78 16.32 21.82
CA HIS A 76 1.39 15.06 21.36
C HIS A 76 1.76 15.09 19.87
N VAL A 77 1.98 16.27 19.28
CA VAL A 77 2.27 16.42 17.84
C VAL A 77 3.50 15.60 17.42
N ALA A 78 4.54 15.56 18.27
CA ALA A 78 5.75 14.75 18.04
C ALA A 78 5.51 13.22 18.11
N ALA A 79 4.39 12.77 18.68
CA ALA A 79 3.97 11.37 18.72
C ALA A 79 2.92 11.03 17.63
N CYS A 80 2.69 11.94 16.68
CA CYS A 80 1.76 11.74 15.57
C CYS A 80 2.49 11.43 14.25
N ALA A 81 1.89 10.57 13.44
CA ALA A 81 2.28 10.32 12.07
C ALA A 81 1.74 11.41 11.14
N PHE A 82 2.54 11.80 10.15
CA PHE A 82 2.21 12.82 9.16
C PHE A 82 2.20 12.20 7.77
N PHE A 83 1.06 12.28 7.08
CA PHE A 83 0.87 11.75 5.75
C PHE A 83 0.47 12.85 4.77
N LEU A 84 1.07 12.85 3.58
CA LEU A 84 0.81 13.81 2.52
C LEU A 84 0.16 13.10 1.33
N SER A 85 -0.88 13.71 0.80
CA SER A 85 -1.50 13.34 -0.47
C SER A 85 -1.89 14.59 -1.25
N ARG A 86 -2.33 14.44 -2.50
CA ARG A 86 -2.90 15.54 -3.28
C ARG A 86 -4.13 16.15 -2.59
N GLY A 87 -4.90 15.34 -1.85
CA GLY A 87 -6.12 15.77 -1.19
C GLY A 87 -5.90 16.54 0.12
N GLY A 88 -4.72 16.47 0.71
CA GLY A 88 -4.41 17.14 1.96
C GLY A 88 -3.33 16.44 2.80
N ILE A 89 -3.15 16.98 3.99
CA ILE A 89 -2.24 16.48 5.03
C ILE A 89 -3.08 15.81 6.11
N GLU A 90 -2.73 14.59 6.49
CA GLU A 90 -3.32 13.89 7.63
C GLU A 90 -2.29 13.82 8.75
N ILE A 91 -2.71 14.24 9.94
CA ILE A 91 -1.95 14.14 11.19
C ILE A 91 -2.74 13.22 12.10
N THR A 92 -2.17 12.07 12.46
CA THR A 92 -2.89 11.05 13.23
C THR A 92 -1.94 10.29 14.15
N PRO A 93 -2.37 9.88 15.35
CA PRO A 93 -1.64 8.91 16.14
C PRO A 93 -1.46 7.61 15.34
N PRO A 94 -0.32 6.91 15.46
CA PRO A 94 -0.14 5.57 14.86
C PRO A 94 -1.16 4.55 15.35
N LEU A 95 -1.61 4.72 16.60
CA LEU A 95 -2.72 4.00 17.20
C LEU A 95 -3.53 4.99 18.03
N ILE A 96 -4.84 5.01 17.81
CA ILE A 96 -5.73 5.98 18.47
C ILE A 96 -5.68 5.75 19.99
N PRO A 97 -5.38 6.78 20.80
CA PRO A 97 -5.18 6.64 22.25
C PRO A 97 -6.53 6.56 22.97
N THR A 98 -7.30 5.51 22.71
CA THR A 98 -8.64 5.33 23.27
C THR A 98 -8.61 5.27 24.79
N HIS A 99 -7.51 4.82 25.40
CA HIS A 99 -7.30 4.80 26.85
C HIS A 99 -7.36 6.19 27.52
N SER A 100 -7.08 7.26 26.78
CA SER A 100 -7.13 8.64 27.29
C SER A 100 -8.56 9.14 27.54
N LEU A 101 -9.56 8.42 27.00
CA LEU A 101 -10.96 8.78 27.08
C LEU A 101 -11.59 8.11 28.30
N SER A 102 -12.26 8.89 29.15
CA SER A 102 -12.83 8.40 30.42
C SER A 102 -13.80 7.23 30.27
N TYR A 103 -14.54 7.18 29.16
CA TYR A 103 -15.49 6.10 28.84
C TYR A 103 -14.83 4.80 28.35
N PHE A 104 -13.52 4.81 28.08
CA PHE A 104 -12.70 3.61 27.87
C PHE A 104 -11.96 3.16 29.14
N GLY A 105 -12.22 3.80 30.29
CA GLY A 105 -11.67 3.41 31.58
C GLY A 105 -12.07 1.98 32.00
N GLN A 106 -11.25 1.35 32.85
CA GLN A 106 -11.44 -0.03 33.29
C GLN A 106 -12.77 -0.27 34.03
N ASN A 107 -13.30 0.75 34.70
CA ASN A 107 -14.56 0.65 35.47
C ASN A 107 -15.82 0.81 34.62
N VAL A 108 -15.69 0.94 33.29
CA VAL A 108 -16.83 1.14 32.39
C VAL A 108 -17.13 -0.14 31.63
N ARG A 109 -18.30 -0.74 31.89
CA ARG A 109 -18.81 -1.85 31.08
C ARG A 109 -19.14 -1.36 29.68
N ARG A 110 -18.56 -1.99 28.67
CA ARG A 110 -18.73 -1.65 27.26
C ARG A 110 -19.34 -2.81 26.49
N LEU A 111 -20.29 -2.50 25.61
CA LEU A 111 -20.89 -3.45 24.67
C LEU A 111 -20.52 -3.01 23.26
N TYR A 112 -19.74 -3.83 22.57
CA TYR A 112 -19.32 -3.58 21.19
C TYR A 112 -20.26 -4.32 20.25
N LEU A 113 -21.04 -3.58 19.45
CA LEU A 113 -21.96 -4.15 18.47
C LEU A 113 -21.40 -3.93 17.08
N THR A 114 -21.29 -5.00 16.31
CA THR A 114 -20.80 -4.95 14.92
C THR A 114 -21.54 -5.96 14.05
N ALA A 115 -21.77 -5.60 12.79
CA ALA A 115 -22.35 -6.49 11.80
C ALA A 115 -21.32 -7.50 11.24
N THR A 116 -20.04 -7.13 11.27
CA THR A 116 -18.92 -7.96 10.84
C THR A 116 -17.95 -8.01 12.01
N LEU A 117 -17.79 -9.17 12.66
CA LEU A 117 -16.85 -9.28 13.77
C LEU A 117 -15.45 -8.93 13.25
N PRO A 118 -14.82 -7.83 13.71
CA PRO A 118 -13.44 -7.55 13.37
C PRO A 118 -12.57 -8.68 13.91
N SER A 119 -11.37 -8.82 13.36
CA SER A 119 -10.39 -9.77 13.92
C SER A 119 -10.18 -9.47 15.42
N ARG A 120 -9.82 -10.49 16.20
CA ARG A 120 -9.42 -10.26 17.60
C ARG A 120 -8.21 -9.32 17.64
N TYR A 121 -7.30 -9.49 16.69
CA TYR A 121 -6.22 -8.56 16.40
C TYR A 121 -6.68 -7.09 16.28
N GLU A 122 -7.63 -6.77 15.41
CA GLU A 122 -8.16 -5.39 15.22
C GLU A 122 -8.86 -4.86 16.49
N CYS A 123 -9.58 -5.71 17.22
CA CYS A 123 -10.24 -5.33 18.47
C CYS A 123 -9.24 -4.92 19.55
N ILE A 124 -8.14 -5.67 19.68
CA ILE A 124 -7.05 -5.35 20.60
C ILE A 124 -6.39 -4.03 20.21
N ARG A 125 -6.06 -3.83 18.93
CA ARG A 125 -5.42 -2.58 18.47
C ARG A 125 -6.32 -1.37 18.68
N THR A 126 -7.62 -1.51 18.42
CA THR A 126 -8.54 -0.37 18.47
C THR A 126 -8.94 -0.01 19.91
N PHE A 127 -9.23 -1.03 20.73
CA PHE A 127 -9.89 -0.83 22.03
C PHE A 127 -9.09 -1.38 23.21
N GLY A 128 -7.98 -2.06 22.97
CA GLY A 128 -7.20 -2.72 24.01
C GLY A 128 -7.93 -3.92 24.62
N VAL A 129 -8.89 -4.53 23.92
CA VAL A 129 -9.72 -5.62 24.44
C VAL A 129 -9.30 -6.96 23.82
N ASP A 130 -8.66 -7.82 24.61
CA ASP A 130 -8.27 -9.19 24.20
C ASP A 130 -9.17 -10.27 24.81
N ARG A 131 -10.05 -9.96 25.76
CA ARG A 131 -10.91 -10.94 26.48
C ARG A 131 -12.37 -10.49 26.50
N ALA A 132 -12.95 -10.21 25.33
CA ALA A 132 -14.38 -9.96 25.22
C ALA A 132 -15.16 -11.27 25.12
N ASP A 133 -16.28 -11.35 25.85
CA ASP A 133 -17.28 -12.39 25.61
C ASP A 133 -17.99 -12.11 24.28
N VAL A 134 -17.80 -13.00 23.30
CA VAL A 134 -18.42 -12.87 21.99
C VAL A 134 -19.81 -13.50 22.03
N VAL A 135 -20.84 -12.68 21.92
CA VAL A 135 -22.22 -13.13 21.76
C VAL A 135 -22.60 -12.96 20.29
N SER A 136 -22.74 -14.09 19.59
CA SER A 136 -23.18 -14.12 18.19
C SER A 136 -24.54 -14.81 18.12
N PRO A 137 -25.60 -14.16 17.59
CA PRO A 137 -26.89 -14.82 17.40
C PRO A 137 -26.75 -16.00 16.43
N SER A 138 -27.31 -17.15 16.80
CA SER A 138 -27.38 -18.33 15.94
C SER A 138 -28.60 -18.22 15.02
N GLY A 139 -28.39 -17.96 13.74
CA GLY A 139 -29.46 -17.90 12.75
C GLY A 139 -28.97 -17.53 11.36
N LYS A 140 -29.77 -17.81 10.33
CA LYS A 140 -29.55 -17.33 8.95
C LYS A 140 -29.84 -15.82 8.88
N ILE A 141 -28.93 -15.02 9.44
CA ILE A 141 -28.91 -13.58 9.21
C ILE A 141 -28.36 -13.38 7.80
N GLY A 142 -29.17 -12.82 6.89
CA GLY A 142 -28.75 -12.49 5.54
C GLY A 142 -29.47 -13.22 4.40
N ALA A 143 -30.69 -13.73 4.56
CA ALA A 143 -31.41 -14.39 3.45
C ALA A 143 -31.85 -13.45 2.29
N ALA A 144 -31.32 -12.22 2.23
CA ALA A 144 -31.51 -11.34 1.08
C ALA A 144 -30.97 -12.01 -0.18
N GLN A 145 -31.81 -12.12 -1.21
CA GLN A 145 -31.42 -12.70 -2.47
C GLN A 145 -30.85 -11.63 -3.38
N ARG A 146 -29.58 -11.79 -3.75
CA ARG A 146 -28.85 -10.80 -4.52
C ARG A 146 -28.29 -11.43 -5.79
N LEU A 147 -28.59 -10.81 -6.92
CA LEU A 147 -27.91 -11.10 -8.17
C LEU A 147 -26.64 -10.26 -8.26
N PHE A 148 -25.49 -10.89 -8.44
CA PHE A 148 -24.26 -10.22 -8.85
C PHE A 148 -24.17 -10.20 -10.38
N ALA A 149 -24.31 -9.03 -10.98
CA ALA A 149 -24.21 -8.83 -12.41
C ALA A 149 -22.80 -8.34 -12.79
N PHE A 150 -22.10 -9.11 -13.62
CA PHE A 150 -20.75 -8.79 -14.09
C PHE A 150 -20.83 -8.03 -15.43
N ALA A 151 -20.65 -6.71 -15.39
CA ALA A 151 -20.65 -5.88 -16.59
C ALA A 151 -19.32 -6.02 -17.33
N GLN A 152 -19.34 -6.36 -18.62
CA GLN A 152 -18.11 -6.47 -19.41
C GLN A 152 -18.06 -5.51 -20.59
N GLY A 153 -19.23 -5.05 -21.04
CA GLY A 153 -19.39 -4.47 -22.37
C GLY A 153 -19.37 -5.55 -23.44
N ASP A 154 -19.38 -5.12 -24.69
CA ASP A 154 -19.17 -5.96 -25.87
C ASP A 154 -18.12 -5.32 -26.80
N LEU A 155 -18.14 -5.62 -28.11
CA LEU A 155 -17.19 -5.02 -29.05
C LEU A 155 -17.46 -3.53 -29.33
N LYS A 156 -18.66 -3.03 -29.02
CA LYS A 156 -19.13 -1.67 -29.29
C LYS A 156 -19.33 -0.84 -28.03
N GLU A 157 -19.70 -1.49 -26.93
CA GLU A 157 -20.01 -0.87 -25.63
C GLU A 157 -18.97 -1.22 -24.59
N THR A 158 -18.62 -0.26 -23.72
CA THR A 158 -17.79 -0.54 -22.55
C THR A 158 -18.61 -1.18 -21.41
N ALA A 159 -17.94 -1.73 -20.40
CA ALA A 159 -18.61 -2.21 -19.18
C ALA A 159 -19.45 -1.11 -18.49
N TYR A 160 -19.01 0.14 -18.59
CA TYR A 160 -19.72 1.28 -18.04
C TYR A 160 -20.98 1.60 -18.85
N ASP A 161 -20.91 1.52 -20.18
CA ASP A 161 -22.08 1.73 -21.05
C ASP A 161 -23.14 0.66 -20.81
N GLN A 162 -22.72 -0.60 -20.73
CA GLN A 162 -23.60 -1.70 -20.36
C GLN A 162 -24.25 -1.47 -18.99
N THR A 163 -23.48 -0.95 -18.01
CA THR A 163 -24.00 -0.63 -16.69
C THR A 163 -25.03 0.49 -16.75
N ARG A 164 -24.81 1.55 -17.55
CA ARG A 164 -25.79 2.63 -17.75
C ARG A 164 -27.11 2.08 -18.29
N THR A 165 -27.05 1.20 -19.28
CA THR A 165 -28.22 0.51 -19.84
C THR A 165 -28.95 -0.32 -18.79
N MET A 166 -28.22 -1.05 -17.93
CA MET A 166 -28.82 -1.85 -16.85
C MET A 166 -29.54 -1.01 -15.79
N ILE A 167 -29.09 0.22 -15.51
CA ILE A 167 -29.65 1.03 -14.42
C ILE A 167 -30.65 2.10 -14.88
N ASP A 168 -30.79 2.38 -16.17
CA ASP A 168 -31.58 3.50 -16.71
C ASP A 168 -33.00 3.57 -16.10
N GLY A 169 -33.74 2.47 -16.16
CA GLY A 169 -35.10 2.34 -15.62
C GLY A 169 -35.21 2.12 -14.11
N HIS A 170 -34.12 2.19 -13.34
CA HIS A 170 -34.09 1.83 -11.92
C HIS A 170 -33.46 2.91 -11.04
N LYS A 171 -34.07 3.18 -9.90
CA LYS A 171 -33.42 3.93 -8.83
C LYS A 171 -32.18 3.15 -8.34
N ALA A 172 -31.01 3.76 -8.45
CA ALA A 172 -29.73 3.08 -8.21
C ALA A 172 -28.76 3.90 -7.36
N CYS A 173 -27.98 3.19 -6.56
CA CYS A 173 -26.90 3.74 -5.75
C CYS A 173 -25.56 3.30 -6.35
N ILE A 174 -24.71 4.25 -6.71
CA ILE A 174 -23.41 4.04 -7.34
C ILE A 174 -22.33 4.39 -6.33
N ILE A 175 -21.50 3.43 -5.95
CA ILE A 175 -20.37 3.65 -5.04
C ILE A 175 -19.07 3.62 -5.83
N VAL A 176 -18.30 4.69 -5.70
CA VAL A 176 -17.00 4.88 -6.37
C VAL A 176 -15.89 5.16 -5.34
N PRO A 177 -14.63 4.82 -5.61
CA PRO A 177 -13.54 4.95 -4.65
C PRO A 177 -13.11 6.40 -4.39
N SER A 178 -13.45 7.34 -5.27
CA SER A 178 -13.03 8.74 -5.16
C SER A 178 -13.94 9.70 -5.92
N LYS A 179 -13.85 10.99 -5.65
CA LYS A 179 -14.54 12.04 -6.42
C LYS A 179 -14.16 12.02 -7.90
N HIS A 180 -12.89 11.78 -8.20
CA HIS A 180 -12.45 11.68 -9.59
C HIS A 180 -13.10 10.51 -10.33
N ALA A 181 -13.25 9.35 -9.66
CA ALA A 181 -13.99 8.24 -10.24
C ALA A 181 -15.50 8.55 -10.39
N ALA A 182 -16.04 9.47 -9.58
CA ALA A 182 -17.43 9.92 -9.67
C ALA A 182 -17.71 10.73 -10.94
N GLU A 183 -16.72 11.46 -11.48
CA GLU A 183 -16.85 12.28 -12.70
C GLU A 183 -17.43 11.49 -13.88
N ARG A 184 -17.20 10.18 -13.94
CA ARG A 184 -17.76 9.28 -14.96
C ARG A 184 -19.29 9.16 -14.93
N TRP A 185 -19.90 9.42 -13.79
CA TRP A 185 -21.33 9.20 -13.52
C TRP A 185 -22.10 10.50 -13.29
N GLU A 186 -21.40 11.65 -13.20
CA GLU A 186 -21.99 12.96 -12.91
C GLU A 186 -23.05 13.39 -13.94
N ASP A 187 -23.00 12.83 -15.14
CA ASP A 187 -23.98 13.04 -16.20
C ASP A 187 -25.36 12.44 -15.90
N ILE A 188 -25.43 11.39 -15.07
CA ILE A 188 -26.67 10.65 -14.79
C ILE A 188 -27.13 10.73 -13.32
N GLY A 189 -26.37 11.33 -12.43
CA GLY A 189 -26.65 11.31 -11.00
C GLY A 189 -26.02 12.45 -10.21
N THR A 190 -26.42 12.58 -8.95
CA THR A 190 -25.87 13.58 -8.04
C THR A 190 -24.80 12.97 -7.15
N VAL A 191 -23.62 13.61 -7.11
CA VAL A 191 -22.48 13.20 -6.29
C VAL A 191 -22.61 13.73 -4.87
N TYR A 192 -22.46 12.83 -3.91
CA TYR A 192 -22.36 13.15 -2.50
C TYR A 192 -21.05 12.61 -1.92
N ASP A 193 -20.52 13.35 -0.95
CA ASP A 193 -19.35 12.97 -0.16
C ASP A 193 -19.68 12.91 1.34
N SER A 194 -18.70 12.54 2.17
CA SER A 194 -18.84 12.42 3.62
C SER A 194 -19.22 13.70 4.34
N ARG A 195 -19.14 14.87 3.68
CA ARG A 195 -19.41 16.19 4.27
C ARG A 195 -20.79 16.73 3.91
N THR A 196 -21.33 16.37 2.74
CA THR A 196 -22.59 16.95 2.22
C THR A 196 -23.74 15.93 2.09
N GLY A 197 -23.50 14.67 2.43
CA GLY A 197 -24.38 13.57 2.04
C GLY A 197 -25.72 13.44 2.77
N HIS A 198 -25.84 13.81 4.05
CA HIS A 198 -26.97 13.30 4.86
C HIS A 198 -28.34 13.74 4.33
N ALA A 199 -28.52 15.04 4.05
CA ALA A 199 -29.79 15.55 3.51
C ALA A 199 -30.09 15.00 2.10
N GLY A 200 -29.07 14.83 1.27
CA GLY A 200 -29.20 14.28 -0.08
C GLY A 200 -29.51 12.80 -0.13
N ILE A 201 -28.94 12.03 0.80
CA ILE A 201 -29.23 10.60 0.98
C ILE A 201 -30.67 10.42 1.45
N THR A 202 -31.17 11.24 2.38
CA THR A 202 -32.58 11.20 2.80
C THR A 202 -33.49 11.55 1.63
N ALA A 203 -33.20 12.64 0.90
CA ALA A 203 -33.97 13.02 -0.28
C ALA A 203 -33.94 11.96 -1.40
N PHE A 204 -32.83 11.22 -1.52
CA PHE A 204 -32.76 10.05 -2.38
C PHE A 204 -33.65 8.93 -1.84
N ALA A 205 -33.53 8.56 -0.57
CA ALA A 205 -34.30 7.47 0.04
C ALA A 205 -35.81 7.65 -0.16
N ASP A 206 -36.31 8.87 0.04
CA ASP A 206 -37.74 9.21 -0.06
C ASP A 206 -38.25 9.33 -1.50
N ALA A 207 -37.36 9.45 -2.49
CA ALA A 207 -37.76 9.60 -3.89
C ALA A 207 -38.38 8.32 -4.47
N THR A 208 -39.38 8.48 -5.32
CA THR A 208 -40.06 7.38 -6.05
C THR A 208 -39.69 7.31 -7.53
N ASP A 209 -38.88 8.24 -8.02
CA ASP A 209 -38.39 8.25 -9.39
C ASP A 209 -37.16 7.34 -9.55
N THR A 210 -36.61 7.30 -10.77
CA THR A 210 -35.46 6.48 -11.14
C THR A 210 -34.13 7.22 -10.94
N ARG A 211 -34.06 8.25 -10.08
CA ARG A 211 -32.82 9.03 -9.89
C ARG A 211 -31.64 8.15 -9.43
N LYS A 212 -30.42 8.62 -9.70
CA LYS A 212 -29.18 7.94 -9.29
C LYS A 212 -28.47 8.72 -8.19
N LEU A 213 -28.00 7.99 -7.17
CA LEU A 213 -27.18 8.52 -6.09
C LEU A 213 -25.73 8.08 -6.32
N ILE A 214 -24.78 9.01 -6.34
CA ILE A 214 -23.36 8.69 -6.48
C ILE A 214 -22.64 9.00 -5.17
N LEU A 215 -21.92 8.02 -4.64
CA LEU A 215 -21.24 8.08 -3.35
C LEU A 215 -19.74 7.95 -3.55
N ALA A 216 -19.03 9.06 -3.35
CA ALA A 216 -17.59 9.13 -3.57
C ALA A 216 -16.80 8.85 -2.30
N GLY A 217 -16.14 7.69 -2.23
CA GLY A 217 -15.32 7.28 -1.08
C GLY A 217 -16.14 6.91 0.16
N ILE A 218 -17.46 6.78 0.03
CA ILE A 218 -18.36 6.40 1.12
C ILE A 218 -18.82 4.96 0.90
N PHE A 219 -18.08 4.02 1.48
CA PHE A 219 -18.46 2.60 1.49
C PHE A 219 -19.21 2.20 2.78
N ASP A 220 -19.32 3.09 3.76
CA ASP A 220 -20.02 2.86 5.03
C ASP A 220 -20.80 4.11 5.49
N GLY A 221 -21.71 3.96 6.47
CA GLY A 221 -22.46 5.06 7.09
C GLY A 221 -23.76 5.48 6.39
N ILE A 222 -24.19 4.71 5.38
CA ILE A 222 -25.41 4.98 4.60
C ILE A 222 -26.44 3.89 4.87
N ASP A 223 -27.72 4.26 4.93
CA ASP A 223 -28.81 3.33 5.18
C ASP A 223 -29.90 3.50 4.12
N LEU A 224 -30.04 2.53 3.21
CA LEU A 224 -31.00 2.55 2.12
C LEU A 224 -31.82 1.24 2.08
N PRO A 225 -32.66 0.96 3.08
CA PRO A 225 -33.30 -0.34 3.22
C PRO A 225 -34.54 -0.50 2.32
N GLY A 226 -34.82 -1.75 1.95
CA GLY A 226 -36.10 -2.17 1.35
C GLY A 226 -36.42 -1.50 0.02
N LYS A 227 -37.48 -0.69 -0.02
CA LYS A 227 -37.91 0.02 -1.25
C LYS A 227 -37.05 1.25 -1.57
N ALA A 228 -36.18 1.69 -0.66
CA ALA A 228 -35.37 2.88 -0.85
C ALA A 228 -34.39 2.72 -2.03
N CYS A 229 -33.76 1.55 -2.15
CA CYS A 229 -32.87 1.22 -3.27
C CYS A 229 -32.75 -0.30 -3.43
N LYS A 230 -32.91 -0.82 -4.65
CA LYS A 230 -32.74 -2.25 -4.96
C LYS A 230 -31.58 -2.56 -5.92
N VAL A 231 -30.94 -1.52 -6.46
CA VAL A 231 -29.84 -1.63 -7.43
C VAL A 231 -28.63 -0.92 -6.85
N LEU A 232 -27.55 -1.67 -6.66
CA LEU A 232 -26.24 -1.17 -6.25
C LEU A 232 -25.27 -1.31 -7.42
N VAL A 233 -24.53 -0.25 -7.74
CA VAL A 233 -23.40 -0.30 -8.66
C VAL A 233 -22.12 -0.12 -7.85
N LEU A 234 -21.19 -1.06 -7.99
CA LEU A 234 -19.84 -0.95 -7.46
C LEU A 234 -18.87 -0.69 -8.61
N ASP A 235 -18.28 0.49 -8.63
CA ASP A 235 -17.28 0.91 -9.60
C ASP A 235 -15.96 1.21 -8.88
N GLY A 236 -15.11 0.18 -8.79
CA GLY A 236 -13.75 0.27 -8.24
C GLY A 236 -13.57 -0.48 -6.91
N ILE A 237 -12.33 -0.84 -6.62
CA ILE A 237 -11.95 -1.46 -5.34
C ILE A 237 -11.94 -0.38 -4.25
N PRO A 238 -12.60 -0.60 -3.09
CA PRO A 238 -12.49 0.30 -1.95
C PRO A 238 -11.02 0.47 -1.54
N ARG A 239 -10.55 1.72 -1.39
CA ARG A 239 -9.20 2.03 -0.88
C ARG A 239 -9.27 2.52 0.58
N GLY A 240 -8.14 2.46 1.29
CA GLY A 240 -7.98 2.94 2.67
C GLY A 240 -8.79 4.23 2.95
N ALA A 241 -9.56 4.22 4.05
CA ALA A 241 -10.47 5.31 4.42
C ALA A 241 -9.72 6.61 4.78
N CYS A 242 -8.47 6.48 5.23
CA CYS A 242 -7.57 7.57 5.57
C CYS A 242 -6.18 7.35 4.94
N LEU A 243 -5.34 8.39 4.95
CA LEU A 243 -3.98 8.32 4.40
C LEU A 243 -3.10 7.36 5.20
N HIS A 244 -3.31 7.23 6.52
CA HIS A 244 -2.60 6.25 7.33
C HIS A 244 -2.86 4.81 6.86
N ASP A 245 -4.12 4.41 6.72
CA ASP A 245 -4.49 3.08 6.22
C ASP A 245 -3.89 2.83 4.84
N ARG A 246 -4.00 3.81 3.94
CA ARG A 246 -3.43 3.71 2.59
C ARG A 246 -1.91 3.56 2.61
N PHE A 247 -1.21 4.24 3.50
CA PHE A 247 0.23 4.08 3.67
C PHE A 247 0.58 2.67 4.17
N VAL A 248 -0.13 2.17 5.18
CA VAL A 248 0.09 0.80 5.70
C VAL A 248 -0.20 -0.26 4.63
N GLU A 249 -1.29 -0.10 3.89
CA GLU A 249 -1.68 -0.98 2.79
C GLU A 249 -0.67 -0.96 1.64
N ASP A 250 -0.30 0.24 1.15
CA ASP A 250 0.50 0.38 -0.08
C ASP A 250 2.00 0.26 0.16
N GLN A 251 2.50 0.71 1.32
CA GLN A 251 3.93 0.90 1.56
C GLN A 251 4.51 -0.12 2.56
N LEU A 252 3.74 -0.55 3.56
CA LEU A 252 4.22 -1.55 4.53
C LEU A 252 3.96 -3.00 4.07
N ASP A 253 3.18 -3.21 3.01
CA ASP A 253 2.93 -4.52 2.38
C ASP A 253 2.22 -5.56 3.28
N SER A 254 1.28 -5.11 4.12
CA SER A 254 0.46 -6.02 4.92
C SER A 254 -0.71 -6.56 4.08
N LYS A 255 -0.44 -7.58 3.25
CA LYS A 255 -1.43 -8.18 2.31
C LYS A 255 -2.73 -8.59 3.01
N ASN A 256 -2.65 -9.32 4.12
CA ASN A 256 -3.84 -9.83 4.81
C ASN A 256 -4.69 -8.73 5.43
N PHE A 257 -4.08 -7.68 5.97
CA PHE A 257 -4.78 -6.52 6.50
C PHE A 257 -5.58 -5.82 5.39
N ARG A 258 -4.95 -5.60 4.23
CA ARG A 258 -5.58 -5.01 3.04
C ARG A 258 -6.78 -5.83 2.56
N LEU A 259 -6.65 -7.15 2.46
CA LEU A 259 -7.73 -8.02 2.02
C LEU A 259 -8.91 -8.02 3.01
N SER A 260 -8.63 -8.09 4.30
CA SER A 260 -9.62 -8.02 5.37
C SER A 260 -10.42 -6.71 5.32
N GLN A 261 -9.74 -5.57 5.22
CA GLN A 261 -10.36 -4.25 5.13
C GLN A 261 -11.23 -4.09 3.88
N THR A 262 -10.70 -4.45 2.70
CA THR A 262 -11.45 -4.38 1.44
C THR A 262 -12.71 -5.25 1.48
N ALA A 263 -12.58 -6.50 1.94
CA ALA A 263 -13.70 -7.41 2.10
C ALA A 263 -14.76 -6.87 3.09
N GLY A 264 -14.31 -6.29 4.21
CA GLY A 264 -15.18 -5.66 5.20
C GLY A 264 -15.97 -4.50 4.61
N ARG A 265 -15.30 -3.58 3.89
CA ARG A 265 -15.95 -2.43 3.24
C ARG A 265 -16.95 -2.86 2.16
N LEU A 266 -16.61 -3.84 1.34
CA LEU A 266 -17.55 -4.40 0.35
C LEU A 266 -18.77 -5.03 1.04
N THR A 267 -18.54 -5.84 2.07
CA THR A 267 -19.61 -6.48 2.85
C THR A 267 -20.54 -5.45 3.49
N GLN A 268 -19.97 -4.39 4.07
CA GLN A 268 -20.74 -3.29 4.65
C GLN A 268 -21.53 -2.55 3.57
N ALA A 269 -20.89 -2.09 2.50
CA ALA A 269 -21.55 -1.38 1.39
C ALA A 269 -22.75 -2.15 0.83
N ILE A 270 -22.60 -3.47 0.63
CA ILE A 270 -23.67 -4.35 0.18
C ILE A 270 -24.76 -4.51 1.25
N GLY A 271 -24.38 -4.73 2.51
CA GLY A 271 -25.31 -4.92 3.62
C GLY A 271 -26.13 -3.67 3.99
N ARG A 272 -25.69 -2.47 3.59
CA ARG A 272 -26.41 -1.22 3.82
C ARG A 272 -27.65 -1.03 2.94
N ILE A 273 -27.68 -1.68 1.78
CA ILE A 273 -28.82 -1.62 0.85
C ILE A 273 -29.78 -2.78 1.08
N PHE A 274 -29.24 -3.98 1.36
CA PHE A 274 -30.03 -5.20 1.50
C PHE A 274 -30.03 -5.69 2.95
N ARG A 275 -31.03 -5.27 3.73
CA ARG A 275 -31.11 -5.49 5.19
C ARG A 275 -32.05 -6.60 5.61
N SER A 276 -33.13 -6.81 4.88
CA SER A 276 -34.15 -7.81 5.25
C SER A 276 -33.87 -9.15 4.59
N ASN A 277 -34.28 -10.23 5.27
CA ASN A 277 -34.24 -11.59 4.74
C ASN A 277 -35.20 -11.82 3.55
N THR A 278 -36.02 -10.83 3.21
CA THR A 278 -36.96 -10.84 2.08
C THR A 278 -36.57 -9.84 1.00
N ASP A 279 -35.44 -9.16 1.13
CA ASP A 279 -35.00 -8.18 0.14
C ASP A 279 -34.44 -8.91 -1.08
N HIS A 280 -34.99 -8.58 -2.25
CA HIS A 280 -34.39 -8.89 -3.53
C HIS A 280 -33.71 -7.67 -4.13
N GLY A 281 -32.54 -7.88 -4.72
CA GLY A 281 -31.92 -6.83 -5.52
C GLY A 281 -30.67 -7.26 -6.27
N VAL A 282 -30.04 -6.26 -6.87
CA VAL A 282 -28.96 -6.47 -7.84
C VAL A 282 -27.74 -5.67 -7.42
N VAL A 283 -26.59 -6.32 -7.45
CA VAL A 283 -25.27 -5.70 -7.33
C VAL A 283 -24.59 -5.79 -8.69
N ILE A 284 -24.41 -4.66 -9.37
CA ILE A 284 -23.69 -4.57 -10.64
C ILE A 284 -22.23 -4.22 -10.35
N LEU A 285 -21.32 -5.04 -10.89
CA LEU A 285 -19.88 -4.83 -10.81
C LEU A 285 -19.43 -4.15 -12.12
N ALA A 286 -19.28 -2.82 -12.10
CA ALA A 286 -18.95 -2.05 -13.30
C ALA A 286 -17.45 -2.08 -13.63
N ASP A 287 -16.59 -2.11 -12.60
CA ASP A 287 -15.15 -2.06 -12.75
C ASP A 287 -14.53 -3.45 -12.95
N LYS A 288 -13.64 -3.58 -13.95
CA LYS A 288 -12.97 -4.85 -14.26
C LYS A 288 -11.97 -5.26 -13.18
N ALA A 289 -11.30 -4.32 -12.52
CA ALA A 289 -10.35 -4.65 -11.47
C ALA A 289 -11.06 -5.22 -10.24
N LEU A 290 -12.19 -4.65 -9.83
CA LEU A 290 -13.05 -5.20 -8.78
C LEU A 290 -13.59 -6.59 -9.14
N GLN A 291 -14.03 -6.79 -10.38
CA GLN A 291 -14.45 -8.11 -10.86
C GLN A 291 -13.31 -9.14 -10.77
N GLY A 292 -12.10 -8.76 -11.18
CA GLY A 292 -10.91 -9.58 -11.03
C GLY A 292 -10.62 -9.90 -9.57
N TRP A 293 -10.70 -8.91 -8.70
CA TRP A 293 -10.49 -9.06 -7.26
C TRP A 293 -11.47 -10.08 -6.65
N LEU A 294 -12.76 -9.99 -6.99
CA LEU A 294 -13.82 -10.89 -6.50
C LEU A 294 -13.76 -12.30 -7.10
N ARG A 295 -12.91 -12.56 -8.11
CA ARG A 295 -12.73 -13.90 -8.69
C ARG A 295 -11.55 -14.66 -8.09
N GLN A 296 -10.71 -14.01 -7.29
CA GLN A 296 -9.56 -14.67 -6.68
C GLN A 296 -10.00 -15.43 -5.42
N PRO A 297 -9.74 -16.76 -5.33
CA PRO A 297 -10.12 -17.55 -4.17
C PRO A 297 -9.57 -17.00 -2.84
N GLU A 298 -8.32 -16.52 -2.87
CA GLU A 298 -7.66 -15.92 -1.70
C GLU A 298 -8.34 -14.63 -1.21
N HIS A 299 -9.03 -13.89 -2.08
CA HIS A 299 -9.79 -12.70 -1.72
C HIS A 299 -11.21 -13.05 -1.25
N LEU A 300 -11.88 -13.97 -1.96
CA LEU A 300 -13.22 -14.46 -1.61
C LEU A 300 -13.25 -15.03 -0.19
N ALA A 301 -12.18 -15.69 0.24
CA ALA A 301 -12.05 -16.25 1.58
C ALA A 301 -12.29 -15.23 2.72
N TYR A 302 -12.14 -13.93 2.47
CA TYR A 302 -12.39 -12.87 3.45
C TYR A 302 -13.85 -12.39 3.49
N LEU A 303 -14.70 -12.79 2.52
CA LEU A 303 -16.14 -12.51 2.51
C LEU A 303 -16.90 -13.58 3.30
N SER A 304 -18.13 -13.26 3.74
CA SER A 304 -19.02 -14.26 4.34
C SER A 304 -19.38 -15.37 3.35
N GLU A 305 -19.65 -16.58 3.85
CA GLU A 305 -19.98 -17.74 3.02
C GLU A 305 -21.08 -17.43 2.00
N LEU A 306 -22.18 -16.83 2.47
CA LEU A 306 -23.29 -16.42 1.60
C LEU A 306 -22.83 -15.47 0.49
N LEU A 307 -22.01 -14.47 0.82
CA LEU A 307 -21.57 -13.48 -0.16
C LEU A 307 -20.64 -14.11 -1.21
N GLN A 308 -19.78 -15.04 -0.79
CA GLN A 308 -18.98 -15.85 -1.71
C GLN A 308 -19.88 -16.62 -2.68
N GLN A 309 -20.90 -17.30 -2.16
CA GLN A 309 -21.83 -18.08 -2.98
C GLN A 309 -22.60 -17.20 -3.96
N GLN A 310 -23.06 -16.02 -3.53
CA GLN A 310 -23.75 -15.05 -4.40
C GLN A 310 -22.86 -14.54 -5.54
N VAL A 311 -21.59 -14.22 -5.25
CA VAL A 311 -20.62 -13.77 -6.26
C VAL A 311 -20.32 -14.90 -7.26
N LEU A 312 -20.09 -16.11 -6.77
CA LEU A 312 -19.82 -17.29 -7.60
C LEU A 312 -21.03 -17.67 -8.47
N LEU A 313 -22.24 -17.58 -7.93
CA LEU A 313 -23.48 -17.79 -8.69
C LEU A 313 -23.61 -16.75 -9.81
N GLY A 314 -23.37 -15.47 -9.52
CA GLY A 314 -23.37 -14.42 -10.54
C GLY A 314 -22.35 -14.66 -11.65
N ALA A 315 -21.15 -15.14 -11.30
CA ALA A 315 -20.13 -15.50 -12.27
C ALA A 315 -20.52 -16.71 -13.13
N ALA A 316 -21.22 -17.70 -12.56
CA ALA A 316 -21.75 -18.85 -13.28
C ALA A 316 -22.87 -18.45 -14.24
N ILE A 317 -23.83 -17.64 -13.80
CA ILE A 317 -24.90 -17.07 -14.64
C ILE A 317 -24.30 -16.32 -15.81
N ARG A 318 -23.29 -15.47 -15.56
CA ARG A 318 -22.58 -14.76 -16.62
C ARG A 318 -22.01 -15.71 -17.67
N ARG A 319 -21.31 -16.75 -17.24
CA ARG A 319 -20.70 -17.74 -18.15
C ARG A 319 -21.76 -18.42 -19.02
N SER A 320 -22.90 -18.80 -18.43
CA SER A 320 -23.99 -19.41 -19.19
C SER A 320 -24.60 -18.46 -20.22
N LEU A 321 -24.72 -17.15 -19.91
CA LEU A 321 -25.16 -16.14 -20.88
C LEU A 321 -24.16 -15.95 -22.03
N ASP A 322 -22.86 -15.98 -21.72
CA ASP A 322 -21.81 -15.89 -22.74
C ASP A 322 -21.82 -17.12 -23.68
N GLU A 323 -22.12 -18.31 -23.14
CA GLU A 323 -22.21 -19.58 -23.90
C GLU A 323 -23.49 -19.70 -24.74
N SER A 324 -24.61 -19.16 -24.29
CA SER A 324 -25.88 -19.20 -25.04
C SER A 324 -25.92 -18.22 -26.22
N GLY A 325 -25.01 -17.24 -26.26
CA GLY A 325 -24.99 -16.19 -27.29
C GLY A 325 -26.04 -15.10 -27.09
N GLU A 326 -26.84 -15.14 -26.02
CA GLU A 326 -27.82 -14.12 -25.65
C GLU A 326 -27.12 -12.92 -25.00
N LYS A 327 -26.55 -12.04 -25.82
CA LYS A 327 -25.75 -10.90 -25.35
C LYS A 327 -26.57 -9.64 -25.06
N GLU A 328 -27.65 -9.40 -25.81
CA GLU A 328 -28.50 -8.21 -25.66
C GLU A 328 -29.76 -8.54 -24.83
N GLY A 329 -30.05 -7.74 -23.80
CA GLY A 329 -31.32 -7.80 -23.04
C GLY A 329 -31.39 -8.80 -21.87
N ALA A 330 -30.56 -9.85 -21.83
CA ALA A 330 -30.66 -10.91 -20.82
C ALA A 330 -30.46 -10.42 -19.37
N TYR A 331 -29.54 -9.49 -19.13
CA TYR A 331 -29.34 -8.91 -17.81
C TYR A 331 -30.49 -8.01 -17.36
N PRO A 332 -30.94 -7.00 -18.15
CA PRO A 332 -32.13 -6.20 -17.81
C PRO A 332 -33.34 -7.05 -17.43
N ASP A 333 -33.66 -8.08 -18.21
CA ASP A 333 -34.80 -8.97 -17.93
C ASP A 333 -34.61 -9.77 -16.65
N LEU A 334 -33.42 -10.37 -16.45
CA LEU A 334 -33.11 -11.10 -15.23
C LEU A 334 -33.15 -10.18 -14.00
N MET A 335 -32.59 -8.98 -14.09
CA MET A 335 -32.63 -7.97 -13.03
C MET A 335 -34.07 -7.63 -12.66
N LEU A 336 -34.95 -7.45 -13.65
CA LEU A 336 -36.35 -7.17 -13.42
C LEU A 336 -37.04 -8.30 -12.64
N LYS A 337 -36.80 -9.56 -13.04
CA LYS A 337 -37.33 -10.75 -12.34
C LYS A 337 -36.87 -10.82 -10.88
N VAL A 338 -35.58 -10.55 -10.63
CA VAL A 338 -35.00 -10.53 -9.28
C VAL A 338 -35.64 -9.42 -8.46
N ILE A 339 -35.65 -8.18 -8.96
CA ILE A 339 -36.20 -7.01 -8.25
C ILE A 339 -37.68 -7.19 -7.88
N GLN A 340 -38.44 -7.89 -8.73
CA GLN A 340 -39.85 -8.23 -8.52
C GLN A 340 -40.07 -9.43 -7.59
N GLY A 341 -39.03 -10.18 -7.25
CA GLY A 341 -39.12 -11.37 -6.40
C GLY A 341 -39.93 -12.50 -7.05
N GLN A 342 -39.68 -12.78 -8.33
CA GLN A 342 -40.36 -13.86 -9.02
C GLN A 342 -39.98 -15.23 -8.43
N LYS A 343 -40.96 -16.14 -8.34
CA LYS A 343 -40.82 -17.44 -7.68
C LYS A 343 -39.80 -18.37 -8.36
N ASP A 344 -39.70 -18.30 -9.68
CA ASP A 344 -38.74 -19.07 -10.47
C ASP A 344 -37.29 -18.70 -10.12
N TRP A 345 -37.03 -17.41 -9.87
CA TRP A 345 -35.74 -16.94 -9.34
C TRP A 345 -35.47 -17.50 -7.95
N ASP A 346 -36.43 -17.44 -7.02
CA ASP A 346 -36.25 -17.96 -5.66
C ASP A 346 -35.89 -19.45 -5.67
N ASP A 347 -36.58 -20.24 -6.48
CA ASP A 347 -36.37 -21.68 -6.59
C ASP A 347 -34.98 -21.98 -7.19
N LEU A 348 -34.57 -21.27 -8.26
CA LEU A 348 -33.24 -21.41 -8.87
C LEU A 348 -32.12 -20.98 -7.90
N TYR A 349 -32.28 -19.82 -7.28
CA TYR A 349 -31.31 -19.23 -6.38
C TYR A 349 -31.02 -20.19 -5.22
N ASN A 350 -32.06 -20.68 -4.54
CA ASN A 350 -31.90 -21.59 -3.39
C ASN A 350 -31.29 -22.93 -3.80
N ALA A 351 -31.67 -23.50 -4.95
CA ALA A 351 -31.13 -24.76 -5.44
C ALA A 351 -29.63 -24.64 -5.75
N LYS A 352 -29.23 -23.57 -6.45
CA LYS A 352 -27.84 -23.38 -6.86
C LYS A 352 -26.91 -22.96 -5.74
N LEU A 353 -27.39 -22.15 -4.79
CA LEU A 353 -26.55 -21.66 -3.70
C LEU A 353 -26.02 -22.81 -2.83
N ALA A 354 -26.84 -23.83 -2.58
CA ALA A 354 -26.47 -24.98 -1.77
C ALA A 354 -25.37 -25.85 -2.39
N GLU A 355 -25.20 -25.80 -3.72
CA GLU A 355 -24.19 -26.57 -4.46
C GLU A 355 -22.81 -25.87 -4.47
N ILE A 356 -22.76 -24.57 -4.15
CA ILE A 356 -21.54 -23.77 -4.27
C ILE A 356 -20.67 -23.95 -3.03
N ALA A 357 -19.49 -24.55 -3.23
CA ALA A 357 -18.44 -24.62 -2.23
C ALA A 357 -17.85 -23.23 -1.93
N THR A 358 -17.55 -22.98 -0.66
CA THR A 358 -16.99 -21.72 -0.18
C THR A 358 -15.55 -21.88 0.29
N GLU A 359 -14.77 -20.82 0.12
CA GLU A 359 -13.44 -20.70 0.66
C GLU A 359 -13.49 -20.40 2.16
N LYS A 360 -12.51 -20.94 2.89
CA LYS A 360 -12.38 -20.70 4.33
C LYS A 360 -11.47 -19.52 4.57
N ARG A 361 -11.92 -18.58 5.39
CA ARG A 361 -11.10 -17.45 5.84
C ARG A 361 -9.77 -17.97 6.39
N PRO A 362 -8.62 -17.42 5.95
CA PRO A 362 -7.34 -17.79 6.51
C PRO A 362 -7.35 -17.58 8.02
N LYS A 363 -6.78 -18.54 8.76
CA LYS A 363 -6.60 -18.36 10.21
C LYS A 363 -5.65 -17.21 10.44
N GLU A 364 -5.99 -16.35 11.39
CA GLU A 364 -5.06 -15.33 11.87
C GLU A 364 -3.77 -16.00 12.37
N PRO A 365 -2.61 -15.39 12.16
CA PRO A 365 -1.36 -15.92 12.66
C PRO A 365 -1.43 -16.04 14.18
N SER A 366 -0.93 -17.14 14.74
CA SER A 366 -0.96 -17.39 16.19
C SER A 366 -0.22 -16.33 17.02
N TRP A 367 0.71 -15.61 16.40
CA TRP A 367 1.45 -14.51 17.02
C TRP A 367 0.69 -13.17 17.01
N GLY A 368 -0.39 -13.05 16.22
CA GLY A 368 -1.08 -11.79 15.95
C GLY A 368 -1.62 -11.12 17.21
N ASP A 369 -2.45 -11.82 17.99
CA ASP A 369 -3.05 -11.28 19.22
C ASP A 369 -2.01 -10.77 20.23
N GLY A 370 -0.91 -11.53 20.40
CA GLY A 370 0.18 -11.16 21.30
C GLY A 370 0.93 -9.91 20.81
N ALA A 371 1.14 -9.79 19.49
CA ALA A 371 1.73 -8.60 18.89
C ALA A 371 0.81 -7.38 19.05
N ALA A 372 -0.50 -7.52 18.78
CA ALA A 372 -1.46 -6.44 18.96
C ALA A 372 -1.54 -5.94 20.40
N ARG A 373 -1.46 -6.84 21.39
CA ARG A 373 -1.44 -6.46 22.81
C ARG A 373 -0.19 -5.67 23.16
N LYS A 374 0.99 -6.19 22.81
CA LYS A 374 2.27 -5.49 23.03
C LYS A 374 2.28 -4.12 22.33
N GLU A 375 1.71 -4.04 21.13
CA GLU A 375 1.60 -2.81 20.36
C GLU A 375 0.73 -1.80 21.10
N TYR A 376 -0.48 -2.19 21.46
CA TYR A 376 -1.41 -1.34 22.20
C TYR A 376 -0.78 -0.78 23.49
N ASP A 377 -0.12 -1.64 24.28
CA ASP A 377 0.53 -1.24 25.52
C ASP A 377 1.70 -0.27 25.26
N ALA A 378 2.50 -0.51 24.21
CA ALA A 378 3.60 0.37 23.82
C ALA A 378 3.13 1.78 23.44
N TRP A 379 1.99 1.88 22.74
CA TRP A 379 1.39 3.18 22.39
C TRP A 379 0.83 3.92 23.59
N ILE A 380 0.22 3.20 24.54
CA ILE A 380 -0.16 3.78 25.83
C ILE A 380 1.07 4.38 26.51
N HIS A 381 2.17 3.63 26.61
CA HIS A 381 3.41 4.11 27.20
C HIS A 381 3.92 5.39 26.50
N LEU A 382 3.94 5.40 25.17
CA LEU A 382 4.41 6.55 24.39
C LEU A 382 3.54 7.78 24.66
N TRP A 383 2.22 7.60 24.60
CA TRP A 383 1.24 8.67 24.76
C TRP A 383 1.24 9.25 26.19
N ASP A 384 1.44 8.40 27.20
CA ASP A 384 1.46 8.80 28.62
C ASP A 384 2.78 9.47 29.08
N GLY A 385 3.76 9.65 28.19
CA GLY A 385 5.05 10.20 28.58
C GLY A 385 6.08 9.17 29.08
N ARG A 386 5.75 7.86 29.06
CA ARG A 386 6.62 6.78 29.53
C ARG A 386 7.48 6.26 28.38
N HIS A 387 8.42 7.10 27.92
CA HIS A 387 9.11 6.88 26.66
C HIS A 387 10.09 5.70 26.71
N ARG A 388 10.83 5.50 27.81
CA ARG A 388 11.70 4.32 27.95
C ARG A 388 10.96 2.98 27.84
N PRO A 389 9.88 2.71 28.61
CA PRO A 389 9.06 1.52 28.41
C PRO A 389 8.47 1.37 27.00
N ALA A 390 8.07 2.48 26.37
CA ALA A 390 7.58 2.46 24.99
C ALA A 390 8.67 2.00 24.02
N ALA A 391 9.89 2.52 24.15
CA ALA A 391 11.03 2.13 23.32
C ALA A 391 11.37 0.65 23.47
N ASP A 392 11.45 0.15 24.72
CA ASP A 392 11.76 -1.25 24.99
C ASP A 392 10.68 -2.19 24.39
N ALA A 393 9.39 -1.84 24.52
CA ALA A 393 8.28 -2.60 23.97
C ALA A 393 8.24 -2.58 22.42
N LEU A 394 8.45 -1.42 21.80
CA LEU A 394 8.48 -1.25 20.35
C LEU A 394 9.69 -1.95 19.72
N ASN A 395 10.86 -1.90 20.36
CA ASN A 395 12.05 -2.63 19.92
C ASN A 395 11.82 -4.15 20.00
N GLY A 396 11.26 -4.63 21.12
CA GLY A 396 10.90 -6.05 21.27
C GLY A 396 9.91 -6.52 20.19
N LEU A 397 8.90 -5.71 19.91
CA LEU A 397 7.94 -5.96 18.82
C LEU A 397 8.60 -5.98 17.44
N GLY A 398 9.45 -5.01 17.13
CA GLY A 398 10.19 -4.96 15.87
C GLY A 398 11.00 -6.24 15.66
N ASN A 399 11.75 -6.67 16.67
CA ASN A 399 12.54 -7.90 16.62
C ASN A 399 11.67 -9.15 16.45
N ASP A 400 10.56 -9.25 17.19
CA ASP A 400 9.63 -10.39 17.11
C ASP A 400 8.97 -10.52 15.72
N LEU A 401 8.82 -9.40 15.00
CA LEU A 401 8.10 -9.31 13.74
C LEU A 401 9.01 -9.29 12.51
N THR A 402 10.31 -9.05 12.61
CA THR A 402 11.22 -8.93 11.45
C THR A 402 11.06 -10.09 10.46
N GLU A 403 10.98 -11.33 10.93
CA GLU A 403 10.83 -12.52 10.06
C GLU A 403 9.37 -12.85 9.71
N LYS A 404 8.39 -12.20 10.36
CA LYS A 404 6.95 -12.53 10.26
C LYS A 404 6.17 -11.50 9.44
N ASP A 405 6.46 -10.23 9.64
CA ASP A 405 5.90 -9.07 8.94
C ASP A 405 6.91 -7.91 9.01
N ARG A 406 7.74 -7.80 7.97
CA ARG A 406 8.79 -6.78 7.88
C ARG A 406 8.25 -5.36 7.84
N GLY A 407 7.05 -5.17 7.29
CA GLY A 407 6.40 -3.87 7.23
C GLY A 407 6.05 -3.36 8.61
N LEU A 408 5.38 -4.19 9.40
CA LEU A 408 5.06 -3.88 10.79
C LEU A 408 6.31 -3.77 11.65
N ALA A 409 7.30 -4.65 11.45
CA ALA A 409 8.57 -4.55 12.15
C ALA A 409 9.26 -3.19 11.91
N ALA A 410 9.33 -2.75 10.66
CA ALA A 410 9.88 -1.45 10.29
C ALA A 410 9.12 -0.30 10.94
N TRP A 411 7.78 -0.37 10.93
CA TRP A 411 6.93 0.62 11.60
C TRP A 411 7.24 0.72 13.09
N HIS A 412 7.34 -0.41 13.80
CA HIS A 412 7.64 -0.39 15.23
C HIS A 412 9.07 0.10 15.54
N PHE A 413 10.07 -0.27 14.75
CA PHE A 413 11.42 0.29 14.90
C PHE A 413 11.44 1.81 14.68
N HIS A 414 10.67 2.31 13.72
CA HIS A 414 10.57 3.75 13.49
C HIS A 414 10.01 4.47 14.72
N TRP A 415 8.96 3.94 15.32
CA TRP A 415 8.37 4.52 16.52
C TRP A 415 9.17 4.29 17.80
N CYS A 416 9.97 3.22 17.85
CA CYS A 416 11.02 3.06 18.87
C CYS A 416 12.02 4.23 18.79
N GLY A 417 12.39 4.65 17.58
CA GLY A 417 13.22 5.84 17.37
C GLY A 417 12.61 7.11 17.93
N VAL A 418 11.30 7.30 17.74
CA VAL A 418 10.55 8.45 18.32
C VAL A 418 10.56 8.39 19.85
N ALA A 419 10.30 7.21 20.44
CA ALA A 419 10.34 7.03 21.88
C ALA A 419 11.73 7.39 22.45
N HIS A 420 12.82 6.97 21.79
CA HIS A 420 14.18 7.36 22.18
C HIS A 420 14.45 8.86 22.02
N LEU A 421 13.96 9.51 20.96
CA LEU A 421 14.09 10.98 20.81
C LEU A 421 13.40 11.73 21.93
N LEU A 422 12.19 11.30 22.31
CA LEU A 422 11.43 11.91 23.39
C LEU A 422 12.07 11.69 24.76
N GLU A 423 12.72 10.53 24.98
CA GLU A 423 13.56 10.26 26.16
C GLU A 423 14.88 11.07 26.17
N GLY A 424 15.28 11.63 25.03
CA GLY A 424 16.53 12.39 24.86
C GLY A 424 17.73 11.56 24.39
N ASP A 425 17.55 10.26 24.11
CA ASP A 425 18.59 9.37 23.59
C ASP A 425 18.65 9.42 22.06
N LYS A 426 19.32 10.45 21.53
CA LYS A 426 19.49 10.63 20.08
C LYS A 426 20.27 9.50 19.40
N HIS A 427 21.13 8.80 20.13
CA HIS A 427 21.95 7.73 19.55
C HIS A 427 21.12 6.47 19.33
N ALA A 428 20.40 6.02 20.37
CA ALA A 428 19.49 4.89 20.24
C ALA A 428 18.37 5.21 19.23
N ALA A 429 17.89 6.46 19.19
CA ALA A 429 16.93 6.89 18.18
C ALA A 429 17.45 6.71 16.75
N ALA A 430 18.68 7.19 16.47
CA ALA A 430 19.29 7.05 15.16
C ALA A 430 19.43 5.57 14.74
N ILE A 431 19.81 4.69 15.67
CA ILE A 431 19.89 3.24 15.42
C ILE A 431 18.51 2.66 15.06
N ALA A 432 17.47 2.99 15.83
CA ALA A 432 16.13 2.46 15.62
C ALA A 432 15.51 2.94 14.28
N PHE A 433 15.63 4.23 13.95
CA PHE A 433 15.23 4.74 12.63
C PHE A 433 16.03 4.10 11.51
N GLN A 434 17.32 3.83 11.75
CA GLN A 434 18.16 3.18 10.78
C GLN A 434 17.72 1.72 10.54
N GLN A 435 17.36 0.97 11.58
CA GLN A 435 16.77 -0.36 11.46
C GLN A 435 15.47 -0.34 10.66
N ALA A 436 14.58 0.62 10.95
CA ALA A 436 13.33 0.81 10.21
C ALA A 436 13.58 1.06 8.71
N ALA A 437 14.47 2.00 8.39
CA ALA A 437 14.84 2.37 7.03
C ALA A 437 15.46 1.23 6.23
N ASN A 438 16.17 0.32 6.92
CA ASN A 438 16.77 -0.86 6.29
C ASN A 438 15.72 -1.92 5.92
N LEU A 439 14.58 -1.94 6.61
CA LEU A 439 13.47 -2.82 6.28
C LEU A 439 12.51 -2.18 5.26
N LYS A 440 12.27 -0.86 5.38
CA LYS A 440 11.32 -0.10 4.57
C LYS A 440 11.82 1.33 4.35
N ALA A 441 12.42 1.60 3.19
CA ALA A 441 13.06 2.89 2.89
C ALA A 441 12.08 4.08 2.85
N MET A 442 10.77 3.85 2.67
CA MET A 442 9.71 4.87 2.75
C MET A 442 9.55 5.52 4.12
N LEU A 443 10.09 4.91 5.18
CA LEU A 443 10.10 5.53 6.51
C LEU A 443 11.15 6.63 6.62
N GLY A 444 12.01 6.78 5.61
CA GLY A 444 13.11 7.73 5.51
C GLY A 444 14.39 7.19 6.16
N ARG A 445 15.48 7.95 6.10
CA ARG A 445 16.70 7.67 6.89
C ARG A 445 17.23 8.98 7.48
N PRO A 446 17.52 9.06 8.79
CA PRO A 446 18.14 10.25 9.37
C PRO A 446 19.54 10.43 8.79
N ALA A 447 20.03 11.68 8.73
CA ALA A 447 21.40 11.94 8.34
C ALA A 447 22.36 11.19 9.28
N PRO A 448 23.51 10.68 8.78
CA PRO A 448 24.45 9.98 9.65
C PRO A 448 24.89 10.91 10.77
N SER A 449 24.53 10.60 12.02
CA SER A 449 25.15 11.29 13.15
C SER A 449 26.63 10.89 13.12
N GLY A 450 27.54 11.85 13.20
CA GLY A 450 28.98 11.60 13.28
C GLY A 450 29.42 10.81 14.52
N ALA A 451 28.48 10.26 15.29
CA ALA A 451 28.77 9.39 16.41
C ALA A 451 29.37 8.08 15.92
N THR A 452 30.67 7.92 16.21
CA THR A 452 31.35 6.64 16.33
C THR A 452 30.49 5.74 17.21
N ALA A 453 30.08 4.57 16.71
CA ALA A 453 29.39 3.61 17.55
C ALA A 453 30.32 3.21 18.70
N GLY A 454 29.86 3.45 19.91
CA GLY A 454 30.34 2.78 21.10
C GLY A 454 29.19 1.97 21.67
N ALA A 455 29.14 0.67 21.37
CA ALA A 455 28.72 -0.38 22.30
C ALA A 455 28.84 -1.76 21.63
N ALA A 456 29.38 -2.69 22.42
CA ALA A 456 29.72 -4.06 22.06
C ALA A 456 28.54 -4.90 21.51
N SER A 457 28.75 -5.50 20.35
CA SER A 457 28.26 -6.84 20.05
C SER A 457 29.46 -7.71 19.67
N LEU A 458 29.30 -9.04 19.75
CA LEU A 458 30.28 -9.99 19.19
C LEU A 458 30.73 -9.51 17.79
N PRO A 459 32.02 -9.64 17.41
CA PRO A 459 32.46 -9.23 16.10
C PRO A 459 31.62 -9.98 15.06
N PRO A 460 30.93 -9.26 14.16
CA PRO A 460 30.03 -9.91 13.22
C PRO A 460 30.83 -10.88 12.37
N THR A 461 30.28 -12.07 12.12
CA THR A 461 30.87 -13.01 11.15
C THR A 461 31.02 -12.29 9.81
N ILE A 462 32.26 -12.15 9.34
CA ILE A 462 32.57 -11.42 8.12
C ILE A 462 32.00 -12.21 6.94
N SER A 463 30.96 -11.67 6.31
CA SER A 463 30.32 -12.29 5.15
C SER A 463 31.25 -12.27 3.92
N PRO A 464 31.08 -13.22 2.98
CA PRO A 464 31.75 -13.15 1.69
C PRO A 464 31.43 -11.86 0.93
N GLN A 465 30.19 -11.35 1.06
CA GLN A 465 29.76 -10.08 0.48
C GLN A 465 30.65 -8.92 0.95
N ALA A 466 30.87 -8.77 2.27
CA ALA A 466 31.73 -7.72 2.81
C ALA A 466 33.18 -7.84 2.29
N LYS A 467 33.71 -9.07 2.20
CA LYS A 467 35.05 -9.32 1.64
C LYS A 467 35.14 -8.90 0.16
N ARG A 468 34.17 -9.29 -0.66
CA ARG A 468 34.12 -8.91 -2.08
C ARG A 468 33.99 -7.41 -2.28
N SER A 469 33.19 -6.73 -1.46
CA SER A 469 33.07 -5.27 -1.50
C SER A 469 34.41 -4.56 -1.26
N VAL A 470 35.17 -5.00 -0.25
CA VAL A 470 36.51 -4.45 0.03
C VAL A 470 37.45 -4.61 -1.17
N VAL A 471 37.43 -5.77 -1.82
CA VAL A 471 38.22 -6.02 -3.04
C VAL A 471 37.76 -5.14 -4.20
N ALA A 472 36.45 -5.02 -4.41
CA ALA A 472 35.85 -4.24 -5.49
C ALA A 472 36.14 -2.74 -5.36
N ALA A 473 36.22 -2.21 -4.13
CA ALA A 473 36.48 -0.80 -3.86
C ALA A 473 37.88 -0.32 -4.31
N LYS A 474 38.83 -1.24 -4.58
CA LYS A 474 40.18 -0.94 -5.08
C LYS A 474 40.88 0.21 -4.32
N GLY A 475 40.69 0.26 -3.01
CA GLY A 475 41.30 1.25 -2.11
C GLY A 475 40.29 2.09 -1.34
N SER A 476 39.46 2.89 -2.03
CA SER A 476 38.51 3.81 -1.38
C SER A 476 37.08 3.55 -1.83
N LEU A 477 36.30 2.94 -0.94
CA LEU A 477 34.87 2.70 -1.15
C LEU A 477 34.10 4.02 -1.31
N GLU A 478 34.46 5.06 -0.54
CA GLU A 478 33.82 6.38 -0.65
C GLU A 478 34.02 6.97 -2.06
N THR A 479 35.24 6.92 -2.58
CA THR A 479 35.57 7.47 -3.90
C THR A 479 34.87 6.70 -5.00
N ALA A 480 34.92 5.36 -4.96
CA ALA A 480 34.27 4.52 -5.95
C ALA A 480 32.75 4.72 -5.96
N ALA A 481 32.12 4.80 -4.78
CA ALA A 481 30.70 5.06 -4.65
C ALA A 481 30.30 6.47 -5.11
N LYS A 482 31.13 7.49 -4.90
CA LYS A 482 30.92 8.84 -5.47
C LYS A 482 30.91 8.83 -6.99
N THR A 483 31.83 8.11 -7.62
CA THR A 483 31.85 7.98 -9.09
C THR A 483 30.58 7.27 -9.61
N VAL A 484 30.10 6.23 -8.92
CA VAL A 484 28.82 5.59 -9.26
C VAL A 484 27.68 6.59 -9.11
N LEU A 485 27.61 7.32 -7.99
CA LEU A 485 26.58 8.33 -7.74
C LEU A 485 26.56 9.41 -8.83
N GLU A 486 27.73 9.97 -9.18
CA GLU A 486 27.88 10.97 -10.23
C GLU A 486 27.40 10.46 -11.59
N ARG A 487 27.66 9.20 -11.93
CA ARG A 487 27.17 8.59 -13.18
C ARG A 487 25.66 8.35 -13.16
N LEU A 488 25.09 7.90 -12.04
CA LEU A 488 23.65 7.69 -11.91
C LEU A 488 22.86 9.01 -11.89
N GLN A 489 23.43 10.08 -11.33
CA GLN A 489 22.85 11.42 -11.33
C GLN A 489 23.14 12.19 -12.63
N GLY A 490 24.20 11.82 -13.33
CA GLY A 490 24.71 12.50 -14.50
C GLY A 490 23.77 12.43 -15.69
N ASN A 491 23.72 13.54 -16.43
CA ASN A 491 23.37 13.58 -17.85
C ASN A 491 21.93 13.27 -18.30
N GLY A 492 20.90 13.33 -17.46
CA GLY A 492 19.49 13.48 -17.92
C GLY A 492 19.09 12.58 -19.11
N GLY A 493 19.63 11.37 -19.18
CA GLY A 493 19.38 10.41 -20.25
C GLY A 493 20.23 10.48 -21.54
N LYS A 494 21.45 11.01 -21.54
CA LYS A 494 22.29 11.06 -22.77
C LYS A 494 23.27 9.90 -23.00
N ASN A 495 23.55 9.04 -22.02
CA ASN A 495 24.49 7.92 -22.22
C ASN A 495 24.06 6.64 -21.48
N ALA A 496 23.36 5.73 -22.16
CA ALA A 496 22.76 4.53 -21.53
C ALA A 496 23.86 3.63 -20.95
N GLU A 497 24.97 3.56 -21.68
CA GLU A 497 26.18 2.86 -21.32
C GLU A 497 26.74 3.26 -19.94
N GLU A 498 26.75 4.56 -19.63
CA GLU A 498 27.27 5.06 -18.36
C GLU A 498 26.40 4.61 -17.19
N HIS A 499 25.08 4.61 -17.38
CA HIS A 499 24.13 4.17 -16.35
C HIS A 499 24.19 2.66 -16.13
N GLU A 500 24.25 1.87 -17.20
CA GLU A 500 24.42 0.41 -17.12
C GLU A 500 25.75 0.05 -16.44
N GLN A 501 26.84 0.72 -16.79
CA GLN A 501 28.12 0.52 -16.13
C GLN A 501 28.06 0.94 -14.65
N ALA A 502 27.40 2.04 -14.32
CA ALA A 502 27.24 2.47 -12.94
C ALA A 502 26.42 1.47 -12.11
N LEU A 503 25.35 0.87 -12.68
CA LEU A 503 24.59 -0.20 -12.03
C LEU A 503 25.43 -1.46 -11.83
N CYS A 504 26.29 -1.82 -12.79
CA CYS A 504 27.22 -2.94 -12.64
C CYS A 504 28.29 -2.67 -11.56
N ASP A 505 28.85 -1.47 -11.54
CA ASP A 505 29.82 -1.03 -10.54
C ASP A 505 29.16 -0.99 -9.15
N LEU A 506 27.91 -0.53 -9.06
CA LEU A 506 27.12 -0.53 -7.82
C LEU A 506 26.97 -1.94 -7.23
N GLY A 507 26.58 -2.92 -8.05
CA GLY A 507 26.49 -4.32 -7.64
C GLY A 507 27.82 -4.87 -7.14
N SER A 508 28.92 -4.55 -7.84
CA SER A 508 30.27 -4.94 -7.44
C SER A 508 30.69 -4.33 -6.09
N LEU A 509 30.40 -3.03 -5.88
CA LEU A 509 30.69 -2.34 -4.61
C LEU A 509 29.83 -2.84 -3.46
N LEU A 510 28.62 -3.35 -3.72
CA LEU A 510 27.82 -4.10 -2.74
C LEU A 510 28.42 -5.48 -2.42
N GLY A 511 29.44 -5.94 -3.14
CA GLY A 511 30.01 -7.28 -2.98
C GLY A 511 29.19 -8.37 -3.65
N LEU A 512 28.35 -8.04 -4.63
CA LEU A 512 27.63 -9.00 -5.47
C LEU A 512 28.48 -9.41 -6.66
N GLU A 513 28.21 -10.58 -7.22
CA GLU A 513 28.74 -10.98 -8.52
C GLU A 513 27.97 -10.22 -9.60
N SER A 514 28.57 -9.14 -10.10
CA SER A 514 27.94 -8.25 -11.07
C SER A 514 28.57 -8.37 -12.46
N GLY A 515 27.76 -8.27 -13.50
CA GLY A 515 28.24 -8.33 -14.89
C GLY A 515 27.32 -7.64 -15.89
N ARG A 516 27.79 -7.51 -17.13
CA ARG A 516 27.05 -6.94 -18.27
C ARG A 516 26.99 -7.95 -19.42
N PRO A 517 26.05 -8.92 -19.38
CA PRO A 517 25.94 -9.98 -20.40
C PRO A 517 25.87 -9.47 -21.84
N GLU A 518 25.12 -8.41 -22.11
CA GLU A 518 24.96 -7.86 -23.47
C GLU A 518 26.29 -7.33 -24.07
N LYS A 519 27.29 -7.02 -23.23
CA LYS A 519 28.62 -6.59 -23.68
C LYS A 519 29.57 -7.74 -24.00
N LYS A 520 29.16 -8.99 -23.76
CA LYS A 520 29.93 -10.17 -24.14
C LYS A 520 29.77 -10.46 -25.63
N ALA A 521 30.61 -11.36 -26.15
CA ALA A 521 30.72 -11.63 -27.59
C ALA A 521 29.41 -12.11 -28.25
N ASP A 522 28.54 -12.76 -27.48
CA ASP A 522 27.24 -13.27 -27.90
C ASP A 522 26.09 -12.24 -27.82
N LYS A 523 26.29 -11.12 -27.12
CA LYS A 523 25.31 -10.02 -26.94
C LYS A 523 23.92 -10.48 -26.50
N LYS A 524 23.87 -11.41 -25.54
CA LYS A 524 22.62 -11.96 -25.01
C LYS A 524 22.45 -11.64 -23.53
N GLY A 525 21.20 -11.58 -23.10
CA GLY A 525 20.81 -11.38 -21.70
C GLY A 525 20.62 -9.91 -21.33
N PRO A 526 20.41 -9.64 -20.04
CA PRO A 526 20.09 -8.29 -19.54
C PRO A 526 21.29 -7.34 -19.65
N ASP A 527 21.00 -6.04 -19.53
CA ASP A 527 22.02 -4.98 -19.50
C ASP A 527 23.01 -5.19 -18.35
N VAL A 528 22.50 -5.58 -17.16
CA VAL A 528 23.27 -5.89 -15.96
C VAL A 528 22.71 -7.12 -15.24
N THR A 529 23.58 -7.93 -14.65
CA THR A 529 23.21 -8.98 -13.69
C THR A 529 23.82 -8.72 -12.33
N TRP A 530 23.07 -8.97 -11.26
CA TRP A 530 23.56 -9.05 -9.89
C TRP A 530 23.28 -10.45 -9.34
N ALA A 531 24.28 -11.16 -8.85
CA ALA A 531 24.11 -12.45 -8.19
C ALA A 531 24.72 -12.47 -6.79
N CYS A 532 24.01 -13.10 -5.86
CA CYS A 532 24.47 -13.35 -4.50
C CYS A 532 24.56 -14.87 -4.29
N PRO A 533 25.77 -15.46 -4.40
CA PRO A 533 25.95 -16.91 -4.24
C PRO A 533 25.46 -17.43 -2.88
N GLU A 534 25.59 -16.61 -1.83
CA GLU A 534 25.26 -17.00 -0.45
C GLU A 534 23.76 -17.21 -0.24
N SER A 535 22.92 -16.44 -0.91
CA SER A 535 21.45 -16.60 -0.85
C SER A 535 20.88 -17.33 -2.06
N ASN A 536 21.74 -17.69 -3.02
CA ASN A 536 21.37 -18.33 -4.28
C ASN A 536 20.33 -17.50 -5.08
N ASP A 537 20.52 -16.19 -5.11
CA ASP A 537 19.68 -15.24 -5.85
C ASP A 537 20.45 -14.65 -7.04
N ALA A 538 19.73 -14.41 -8.14
CA ALA A 538 20.21 -13.71 -9.33
C ALA A 538 19.16 -12.72 -9.82
N ILE A 539 19.58 -11.50 -10.14
CA ILE A 539 18.71 -10.44 -10.63
C ILE A 539 19.24 -9.96 -11.98
N GLY A 540 18.36 -9.84 -12.96
CA GLY A 540 18.65 -9.14 -14.20
C GLY A 540 18.03 -7.75 -14.17
N LEU A 541 18.79 -6.76 -14.63
CA LEU A 541 18.41 -5.36 -14.64
C LEU A 541 18.36 -4.88 -16.08
N GLU A 542 17.23 -4.26 -16.44
CA GLU A 542 17.01 -3.54 -17.69
C GLU A 542 16.99 -2.04 -17.38
N ALA A 543 18.00 -1.30 -17.83
CA ALA A 543 18.16 0.11 -17.54
C ALA A 543 17.22 0.96 -18.42
N LYS A 544 16.09 1.38 -17.85
CA LYS A 544 15.10 2.27 -18.48
C LYS A 544 15.18 3.70 -17.95
N THR A 545 16.40 4.14 -17.67
CA THR A 545 16.71 5.42 -17.00
C THR A 545 16.59 6.66 -17.89
N GLN A 546 16.39 6.49 -19.20
CA GLN A 546 16.39 7.58 -20.20
C GLN A 546 15.01 7.92 -20.76
N LYS A 547 13.94 7.41 -20.14
CA LYS A 547 12.58 7.65 -20.61
C LYS A 547 12.23 9.13 -20.49
N THR A 548 11.67 9.70 -21.56
CA THR A 548 11.14 11.06 -21.54
C THR A 548 9.90 11.14 -20.64
N LYS A 549 9.64 12.31 -20.05
CA LYS A 549 8.46 12.54 -19.21
C LYS A 549 7.28 13.02 -20.06
N PRO A 550 6.04 12.48 -19.88
CA PRO A 550 5.68 11.41 -18.95
C PRO A 550 6.26 10.06 -19.35
N VAL A 551 6.71 9.29 -18.37
CA VAL A 551 7.39 8.01 -18.59
C VAL A 551 6.37 6.97 -19.01
N VAL A 552 6.63 6.31 -20.14
CA VAL A 552 5.80 5.21 -20.65
C VAL A 552 6.68 4.01 -21.01
N TYR A 553 6.31 2.85 -20.48
CA TYR A 553 6.90 1.55 -20.78
C TYR A 553 6.10 0.89 -21.89
N LYS A 554 6.74 0.74 -23.06
CA LYS A 554 6.11 0.22 -24.28
C LYS A 554 6.16 -1.30 -24.31
N LYS A 555 5.42 -1.91 -25.24
CA LYS A 555 5.43 -3.37 -25.44
C LYS A 555 6.84 -3.93 -25.65
N ARG A 556 7.70 -3.20 -26.36
CA ARG A 556 9.10 -3.60 -26.59
C ARG A 556 9.94 -3.68 -25.31
N ASP A 557 9.69 -2.81 -24.33
CA ASP A 557 10.46 -2.81 -23.08
C ASP A 557 10.12 -4.04 -22.23
N ILE A 558 8.84 -4.40 -22.19
CA ILE A 558 8.36 -5.61 -21.54
C ILE A 558 8.86 -6.86 -22.28
N GLY A 559 8.84 -6.83 -23.62
CA GLY A 559 9.38 -7.91 -24.45
C GLY A 559 10.86 -8.18 -24.19
N GLN A 560 11.68 -7.12 -24.12
CA GLN A 560 13.11 -7.23 -23.79
C GLN A 560 13.32 -7.85 -22.40
N SER A 561 12.56 -7.39 -21.40
CA SER A 561 12.63 -7.94 -20.04
C SER A 561 12.28 -9.43 -19.98
N LEU A 562 11.36 -9.90 -20.83
CA LEU A 562 10.98 -11.32 -20.92
C LEU A 562 12.08 -12.17 -21.58
N ASP A 563 12.75 -11.64 -22.61
CA ASP A 563 13.90 -12.32 -23.24
C ASP A 563 15.07 -12.46 -22.25
N SER A 564 15.42 -11.37 -21.58
CA SER A 564 16.44 -11.36 -20.51
C SER A 564 16.09 -12.30 -19.35
N ARG A 565 14.80 -12.46 -19.02
CA ARG A 565 14.33 -13.43 -18.03
C ARG A 565 14.64 -14.86 -18.44
N GLU A 566 14.41 -15.21 -19.70
CA GLU A 566 14.70 -16.56 -20.20
C GLU A 566 16.22 -16.82 -20.20
N TRP A 567 17.03 -15.81 -20.55
CA TRP A 567 18.48 -15.90 -20.43
C TRP A 567 18.93 -16.15 -18.98
N LEU A 568 18.35 -15.45 -17.99
CA LEU A 568 18.63 -15.70 -16.57
C LEU A 568 18.26 -17.13 -16.18
N ARG A 569 17.10 -17.62 -16.60
CA ARG A 569 16.64 -18.97 -16.29
C ARG A 569 17.61 -20.04 -16.79
N GLN A 570 18.28 -19.80 -17.92
CA GLN A 570 19.27 -20.72 -18.49
C GLN A 570 20.63 -20.61 -17.80
N ASN A 571 21.11 -19.40 -17.51
CA ASN A 571 22.46 -19.16 -16.99
C ASN A 571 22.56 -19.23 -15.46
N TYR A 572 21.43 -19.04 -14.76
CA TYR A 572 21.29 -19.10 -13.31
C TYR A 572 20.19 -20.12 -12.92
N ALA A 573 20.15 -21.27 -13.60
CA ALA A 573 19.09 -22.27 -13.47
C ALA A 573 18.90 -22.82 -12.05
N GLN A 574 19.96 -22.83 -11.24
CA GLN A 574 19.92 -23.29 -9.85
C GLN A 574 19.56 -22.18 -8.87
N SER A 575 19.50 -20.92 -9.31
CA SER A 575 19.24 -19.75 -8.47
C SER A 575 17.81 -19.25 -8.61
N LYS A 576 17.32 -18.62 -7.55
CA LYS A 576 16.10 -17.81 -7.62
C LYS A 576 16.40 -16.60 -8.50
N HIS A 577 15.70 -16.47 -9.61
CA HIS A 577 15.92 -15.38 -10.55
C HIS A 577 14.73 -14.41 -10.58
N GLN A 578 15.02 -13.11 -10.64
CA GLN A 578 14.02 -12.06 -10.85
C GLN A 578 14.51 -11.07 -11.91
N MET A 579 13.56 -10.40 -12.57
CA MET A 579 13.84 -9.30 -13.50
C MET A 579 13.33 -7.99 -12.96
N TRP A 580 14.18 -6.96 -13.03
CA TRP A 580 13.86 -5.58 -12.68
C TRP A 580 14.09 -4.66 -13.86
N MET A 581 13.14 -3.75 -14.10
CA MET A 581 13.39 -2.55 -14.91
C MET A 581 13.79 -1.42 -13.97
N VAL A 582 14.90 -0.73 -14.25
CA VAL A 582 15.39 0.38 -13.43
C VAL A 582 15.12 1.71 -14.12
N GLY A 583 14.27 2.55 -13.54
CA GLY A 583 13.92 3.86 -14.10
C GLY A 583 12.81 4.57 -13.32
N ASP A 584 12.45 5.77 -13.76
CA ASP A 584 11.36 6.55 -13.17
C ASP A 584 10.01 5.81 -13.27
N LEU A 585 9.16 5.91 -12.24
CA LEU A 585 7.80 5.34 -12.32
C LEU A 585 6.96 6.06 -13.39
N GLY A 586 6.28 5.26 -14.20
CA GLY A 586 5.40 5.69 -15.27
C GLY A 586 4.44 4.59 -15.69
N ASP A 587 3.64 4.86 -16.72
CA ASP A 587 2.58 3.94 -17.15
C ASP A 587 3.13 2.84 -18.05
N VAL A 588 2.56 1.64 -17.94
CA VAL A 588 2.80 0.53 -18.86
C VAL A 588 1.64 0.48 -19.84
N VAL A 589 1.93 0.37 -21.14
CA VAL A 589 0.87 0.30 -22.16
C VAL A 589 0.02 -0.97 -21.97
N MET A 590 -1.30 -0.87 -22.15
CA MET A 590 -2.21 -2.02 -22.01
C MET A 590 -1.92 -3.17 -22.99
N GLN A 591 -1.30 -2.86 -24.14
CA GLN A 591 -0.93 -3.85 -25.15
C GLN A 591 0.25 -4.73 -24.73
N ALA A 592 0.94 -4.38 -23.65
CA ALA A 592 2.02 -5.18 -23.10
C ALA A 592 1.47 -6.28 -22.16
N ASN A 593 2.24 -7.36 -21.98
CA ASN A 593 1.90 -8.45 -21.08
C ASN A 593 3.02 -8.63 -20.04
N PRO A 594 3.18 -7.70 -19.09
CA PRO A 594 4.18 -7.84 -18.05
C PRO A 594 3.87 -9.08 -17.20
N PRO A 595 4.86 -9.91 -16.87
CA PRO A 595 4.63 -11.00 -15.95
C PRO A 595 4.37 -10.44 -14.54
N SER A 596 3.62 -11.19 -13.73
CA SER A 596 3.16 -10.73 -12.42
C SER A 596 4.28 -10.49 -11.40
N ASP A 597 5.52 -10.89 -11.71
CA ASP A 597 6.70 -10.77 -10.87
C ASP A 597 7.72 -9.72 -11.36
N LEU A 598 7.49 -9.08 -12.52
CA LEU A 598 8.38 -8.03 -13.05
C LEU A 598 8.24 -6.75 -12.24
N LYS A 599 9.36 -6.29 -11.66
CA LYS A 599 9.41 -5.06 -10.86
C LYS A 599 9.92 -3.89 -11.70
N VAL A 600 9.32 -2.71 -11.50
CA VAL A 600 9.89 -1.42 -11.88
C VAL A 600 10.49 -0.81 -10.63
N VAL A 601 11.83 -0.79 -10.54
CA VAL A 601 12.61 -0.23 -9.43
C VAL A 601 13.04 1.18 -9.78
N THR A 602 12.88 2.12 -8.85
CA THR A 602 13.20 3.53 -9.11
C THR A 602 14.71 3.77 -9.26
N LEU A 603 15.09 4.67 -10.17
CA LEU A 603 16.49 5.12 -10.26
C LEU A 603 16.91 5.83 -8.97
N GLU A 604 16.01 6.58 -8.34
CA GLU A 604 16.26 7.23 -7.06
C GLU A 604 16.62 6.24 -5.95
N SER A 605 16.03 5.03 -5.92
CA SER A 605 16.44 3.98 -4.97
C SER A 605 17.88 3.50 -5.20
N MET A 606 18.32 3.39 -6.45
CA MET A 606 19.71 3.01 -6.77
C MET A 606 20.71 4.11 -6.38
N ILE A 607 20.32 5.38 -6.58
CA ILE A 607 21.08 6.55 -6.12
C ILE A 607 21.22 6.55 -4.60
N GLU A 608 20.14 6.21 -3.87
CA GLU A 608 20.15 6.11 -2.40
C GLU A 608 21.08 5.00 -1.91
N VAL A 609 21.13 3.84 -2.58
CA VAL A 609 22.14 2.79 -2.30
C VAL A 609 23.57 3.30 -2.48
N ALA A 610 23.86 4.05 -3.55
CA ALA A 610 25.18 4.63 -3.77
C ALA A 610 25.55 5.62 -2.65
N GLN A 611 24.60 6.46 -2.21
CA GLN A 611 24.81 7.37 -1.07
C GLN A 611 25.07 6.62 0.24
N ARG A 612 24.37 5.50 0.48
CA ARG A 612 24.64 4.62 1.63
C ARG A 612 26.06 4.06 1.59
N LEU A 613 26.55 3.63 0.42
CA LEU A 613 27.94 3.17 0.25
C LEU A 613 28.98 4.26 0.48
N ILE A 614 28.70 5.52 0.10
CA ILE A 614 29.55 6.66 0.43
C ILE A 614 29.67 6.79 1.96
N ASN A 615 28.56 6.65 2.69
CA ASN A 615 28.55 6.72 4.14
C ASN A 615 29.24 5.52 4.81
N VAL A 616 29.18 4.32 4.21
CA VAL A 616 30.03 3.19 4.61
C VAL A 616 31.50 3.58 4.46
N GLY A 617 31.90 4.08 3.29
CA GLY A 617 33.27 4.49 3.01
C GLY A 617 33.82 5.46 4.05
N ARG A 618 33.03 6.49 4.41
CA ARG A 618 33.38 7.44 5.48
C ARG A 618 33.52 6.77 6.85
N ARG A 619 32.60 5.86 7.19
CA ARG A 619 32.59 5.17 8.49
C ARG A 619 33.78 4.23 8.66
N ILE A 620 34.13 3.47 7.63
CA ILE A 620 35.24 2.49 7.72
C ILE A 620 36.62 3.15 7.73
N ILE A 621 36.74 4.40 7.29
CA ILE A 621 37.97 5.21 7.41
C ILE A 621 38.26 5.52 8.87
N VAL A 622 37.24 5.87 9.67
CA VAL A 622 37.36 6.20 11.10
C VAL A 622 37.17 4.98 12.03
N ARG A 623 37.37 3.77 11.50
CA ARG A 623 37.20 2.52 12.27
C ARG A 623 38.16 2.45 13.48
N PRO A 624 37.79 1.74 14.57
CA PRO A 624 38.67 1.54 15.71
C PRO A 624 40.02 0.91 15.35
N SER A 625 41.06 1.28 16.08
CA SER A 625 42.40 0.67 15.92
C SER A 625 42.33 -0.84 16.16
N GLY A 626 42.82 -1.63 15.19
CA GLY A 626 42.80 -3.09 15.23
C GLY A 626 41.63 -3.75 14.49
N ALA A 627 40.60 -3.01 14.05
CA ALA A 627 39.54 -3.55 13.20
C ALA A 627 40.02 -3.74 11.75
N SER A 628 39.83 -4.95 11.20
CA SER A 628 40.08 -5.21 9.78
C SER A 628 39.09 -4.43 8.90
N LEU A 629 39.48 -4.14 7.65
CA LEU A 629 38.62 -3.40 6.73
C LEU A 629 37.33 -4.18 6.42
N GLU A 630 37.41 -5.50 6.33
CA GLU A 630 36.29 -6.39 6.10
C GLU A 630 35.34 -6.44 7.30
N SER A 631 35.87 -6.47 8.53
CA SER A 631 35.07 -6.40 9.74
C SER A 631 34.34 -5.06 9.88
N ALA A 632 35.04 -3.94 9.63
CA ALA A 632 34.42 -2.61 9.62
C ALA A 632 33.37 -2.48 8.50
N THR A 633 33.62 -3.07 7.34
CA THR A 633 32.67 -3.10 6.21
C THR A 633 31.45 -3.94 6.57
N GLN A 634 31.61 -5.10 7.22
CA GLN A 634 30.50 -5.93 7.67
C GLN A 634 29.59 -5.17 8.66
N GLU A 635 30.19 -4.52 9.67
CA GLU A 635 29.45 -3.72 10.64
C GLU A 635 28.71 -2.56 9.96
N ALA A 636 29.39 -1.83 9.08
CA ALA A 636 28.80 -0.71 8.36
C ALA A 636 27.71 -1.16 7.37
N PHE A 637 27.88 -2.28 6.67
CA PHE A 637 26.85 -2.85 5.80
C PHE A 637 25.61 -3.26 6.58
N THR A 638 25.80 -3.85 7.77
CA THR A 638 24.70 -4.18 8.68
C THR A 638 23.96 -2.91 9.11
N TYR A 639 24.72 -1.88 9.52
CA TYR A 639 24.16 -0.60 9.95
C TYR A 639 23.39 0.10 8.82
N TYR A 640 23.93 0.19 7.61
CA TYR A 640 23.29 0.86 6.48
C TYR A 640 22.33 -0.06 5.69
N GLY A 641 22.12 -1.31 6.11
CA GLY A 641 21.20 -2.25 5.45
C GLY A 641 21.59 -2.59 4.02
N LEU A 642 22.89 -2.80 3.79
CA LEU A 642 23.48 -3.08 2.48
C LEU A 642 23.78 -4.57 2.26
N LEU A 643 23.53 -5.41 3.27
CA LEU A 643 23.65 -6.86 3.11
C LEU A 643 22.53 -7.40 2.23
N TRP A 644 22.79 -8.47 1.49
CA TRP A 644 21.78 -9.18 0.72
C TRP A 644 21.03 -10.20 1.59
N PRO A 645 19.71 -10.41 1.40
CA PRO A 645 18.78 -9.75 0.46
C PRO A 645 18.21 -8.41 0.96
N GLN A 646 18.59 -7.97 2.17
CA GLN A 646 18.04 -6.77 2.81
C GLN A 646 18.07 -5.52 1.93
N VAL A 647 19.19 -5.26 1.24
CA VAL A 647 19.30 -4.10 0.34
C VAL A 647 18.28 -4.15 -0.79
N ALA A 648 18.06 -5.32 -1.41
CA ALA A 648 17.11 -5.50 -2.50
C ALA A 648 15.66 -5.31 -2.05
N GLU A 649 15.34 -5.82 -0.87
CA GLU A 649 14.00 -5.74 -0.28
C GLU A 649 13.66 -4.33 0.21
N SER A 650 14.68 -3.49 0.45
CA SER A 650 14.51 -2.10 0.85
C SER A 650 14.17 -1.14 -0.29
N LEU A 651 14.41 -1.54 -1.55
CA LEU A 651 14.27 -0.65 -2.72
C LEU A 651 12.79 -0.33 -2.99
N GLU A 652 12.50 0.90 -3.42
CA GLU A 652 11.16 1.27 -3.87
C GLU A 652 10.89 0.68 -5.26
N TYR A 653 9.79 -0.08 -5.36
CA TYR A 653 9.31 -0.64 -6.62
C TYR A 653 7.78 -0.61 -6.76
N ARG A 654 7.32 -0.86 -8.00
CA ARG A 654 5.95 -1.26 -8.33
C ARG A 654 5.99 -2.50 -9.23
N MET A 655 4.96 -3.33 -9.19
CA MET A 655 4.84 -4.41 -10.16
C MET A 655 4.45 -3.80 -11.49
N ALA A 656 5.09 -4.22 -12.59
CA ALA A 656 4.80 -3.69 -13.91
C ALA A 656 3.34 -3.91 -14.34
N VAL A 657 2.70 -4.98 -13.85
CA VAL A 657 1.26 -5.25 -14.08
C VAL A 657 0.35 -4.21 -13.42
N ASP A 658 0.73 -3.67 -12.25
CA ASP A 658 -0.05 -2.67 -11.53
C ASP A 658 0.04 -1.27 -12.16
N LEU A 659 0.99 -1.08 -13.09
CA LEU A 659 1.22 0.16 -13.81
C LEU A 659 0.50 0.20 -15.16
N GLN A 660 -0.29 -0.81 -15.53
CA GLN A 660 -1.01 -0.83 -16.80
C GLN A 660 -2.17 0.18 -16.79
N ASP A 661 -2.20 1.09 -17.78
CA ASP A 661 -3.25 2.13 -17.89
C ASP A 661 -3.95 2.10 -19.26
N ASN A 662 -5.29 1.99 -19.23
CA ASN A 662 -6.18 2.01 -20.38
C ASN A 662 -6.16 3.33 -21.17
N ALA A 663 -5.74 4.44 -20.56
CA ALA A 663 -5.66 5.73 -21.22
C ALA A 663 -4.43 5.89 -22.12
N VAL A 664 -3.41 5.03 -21.98
CA VAL A 664 -2.13 5.15 -22.69
C VAL A 664 -2.05 4.09 -23.79
N LYS A 665 -2.06 4.52 -25.06
CA LYS A 665 -1.89 3.65 -26.23
C LYS A 665 -0.43 3.59 -26.65
N ASP A 666 0.00 2.44 -27.15
CA ASP A 666 1.30 2.34 -27.81
C ASP A 666 1.19 2.97 -29.20
N ASP A 667 1.72 4.19 -29.37
CA ASP A 667 1.70 4.92 -30.65
C ASP A 667 2.62 4.28 -31.73
N GLU A 668 3.32 3.19 -31.41
CA GLU A 668 4.21 2.44 -32.31
C GLU A 668 3.79 0.96 -32.48
N ALA A 669 2.48 0.70 -32.68
CA ALA A 669 2.00 -0.61 -33.11
C ALA A 669 2.26 -0.87 -34.61
#